data_AF-A0A2N2H182-F1
#
_entry.id   AF-A0A2N2H182-F1
#
_cell.length_a   1.000
_cell.length_b   1.000
_cell.length_c   1.000
_cell.angle_alpha   90.00
_cell.angle_beta   90.00
_cell.angle_gamma   90.00
#
_symmetry.space_group_name_H-M   'P 1'
#
loop_
_entity.id
_entity.type
_entity.pdbx_description
1 polymer ?
#
loop_
_entity_poly.entity_id
_entity_poly.type
_entity_poly.pdbx_seq_one_letter_code
_entity_poly.pdbx_strand_id
1 'polypeptide(L)'
;MLQPDYQQRHSAAFPRARIKMNPVLARLSVSLLAFFVFVLVPGFVHETLSCAEERGANREFRFPKLNPAHEHMRLLLENAVRYVDPVHGIANHVSGYPAEGWNPPLRSFTQLTAIGKWIELLANIAAGYADNPYISRESALSNISLVMKSLRADQKNPSLSARGLLVNFISIDGAKRTGPLQEDIEKREFIETFGENEGSAIWQALVEKGWILPEGQGQRGRIKRSEQYGAVHFDGVLAPFAQEPLKSGIMGILDQRVVLVIFGDNVNLTASLAKSVGALMKPEIRDHPQVSALRGEMESFVDAQKSGYEHLFDPQTGTFCFGWNATTDRMVGWDDGQGNWVGGQMNYFINEFRGPWIFTVLRYGLPEASIRNAGFKIKPYKKIDGRDIHALAAWEGSAFQLLGLSLFMQEHLNSGWTKSLENIVETELDYSGRKNLPGFLSESYSGNGAEYTGYIGIQDIAVTDKPLITHAPSLYTLGVAYMVAPERIEGFLAGHWPMISGLLTSHGPWEGYNTSTREPIAYQTTAHTLSLILGGIGSAHENMNRYLTLKGLTGRLENLYEPGGPLDLFSPRNQVTPWTADHKMIHFKRQKGGCRFQALLAGTCGIKFEVPEDRGISLSNGTLRIRYRTGKAVEDALLSVKRAKADPFPKLSIPIEIFTRFEATNGGEKEIEIVLPATPALHGIKEFSLVFGNSGKQTPVDISISRFDFHPFASALSPSDKGRTSKQ
;
A
#
# COMPACT_ATOMS: atom_id res chain seq x y z
N MET A 1 -22.79 -27.02 28.30
CA MET A 1 -21.95 -26.04 29.02
C MET A 1 -21.20 -25.27 27.95
N LEU A 2 -21.46 -23.97 27.86
CA LEU A 2 -21.51 -23.18 26.62
C LEU A 2 -20.15 -23.03 25.91
N GLN A 3 -20.07 -23.55 24.68
CA GLN A 3 -19.10 -23.16 23.64
C GLN A 3 -19.74 -22.04 22.79
N PRO A 4 -19.02 -20.97 22.42
CA PRO A 4 -19.52 -20.03 21.44
C PRO A 4 -19.03 -20.41 20.02
N ASP A 5 -19.99 -20.52 19.10
CA ASP A 5 -19.80 -20.59 17.65
C ASP A 5 -18.98 -19.40 17.15
N TYR A 6 -17.87 -19.70 16.48
CA TYR A 6 -16.93 -18.76 15.89
C TYR A 6 -16.76 -19.09 14.41
N GLN A 7 -17.84 -19.00 13.63
CA GLN A 7 -17.79 -19.04 12.18
C GLN A 7 -18.75 -17.97 11.62
N GLN A 8 -18.30 -17.32 10.54
CA GLN A 8 -18.91 -16.14 9.87
C GLN A 8 -18.70 -14.80 10.58
N ARG A 9 -17.44 -14.34 10.60
CA ARG A 9 -17.14 -12.92 10.74
C ARG A 9 -16.99 -12.30 9.35
N HIS A 10 -17.99 -11.53 8.95
CA HIS A 10 -17.85 -10.52 7.90
C HIS A 10 -16.75 -9.55 8.36
N SER A 11 -15.62 -9.53 7.67
CA SER A 11 -14.62 -8.48 7.83
C SER A 11 -14.90 -7.43 6.77
N ALA A 12 -15.24 -6.23 7.23
CA ALA A 12 -15.43 -5.06 6.39
C ALA A 12 -14.13 -4.81 5.61
N ALA A 13 -14.23 -4.92 4.29
CA ALA A 13 -13.25 -4.33 3.41
C ALA A 13 -13.32 -2.80 3.53
N PHE A 14 -12.21 -2.14 3.22
CA PHE A 14 -12.07 -0.69 3.16
C PHE A 14 -13.32 -0.01 2.56
N PRO A 15 -14.02 0.87 3.31
CA PRO A 15 -15.11 1.63 2.75
C PRO A 15 -14.52 2.77 1.90
N ARG A 16 -14.65 2.66 0.58
CA ARG A 16 -14.57 3.82 -0.33
C ARG A 16 -15.80 3.85 -1.22
N ALA A 17 -16.28 5.07 -1.46
CA ALA A 17 -17.54 5.34 -2.12
C ALA A 17 -17.57 4.84 -3.57
N ARG A 18 -18.63 4.10 -3.93
CA ARG A 18 -19.00 3.89 -5.33
C ARG A 18 -19.65 5.16 -5.87
N ILE A 19 -18.95 5.89 -6.74
CA ILE A 19 -19.59 6.91 -7.58
C ILE A 19 -20.09 6.19 -8.84
N LYS A 20 -21.40 5.88 -8.90
CA LYS A 20 -22.06 5.47 -10.14
C LYS A 20 -22.52 6.72 -10.88
N MET A 21 -21.93 7.01 -12.03
CA MET A 21 -22.52 7.95 -13.00
C MET A 21 -23.49 7.21 -13.92
N ASN A 22 -24.62 7.86 -14.21
CA ASN A 22 -25.75 7.30 -14.94
C ASN A 22 -25.49 7.34 -16.48
N PRO A 23 -25.62 6.24 -17.24
CA PRO A 23 -25.27 6.20 -18.65
C PRO A 23 -26.45 6.63 -19.53
N VAL A 24 -26.71 7.94 -19.66
CA VAL A 24 -27.74 8.46 -20.60
C VAL A 24 -27.24 9.57 -21.53
N LEU A 25 -26.03 10.11 -21.34
CA LEU A 25 -25.55 11.29 -22.11
C LEU A 25 -24.57 11.02 -23.26
N ALA A 26 -24.43 9.78 -23.73
CA ALA A 26 -23.50 9.43 -24.83
C ALA A 26 -24.12 9.49 -26.24
N ARG A 27 -25.31 10.06 -26.44
CA ARG A 27 -25.94 10.17 -27.78
C ARG A 27 -26.71 11.47 -27.95
N LEU A 28 -26.01 12.59 -28.17
CA LEU A 28 -26.53 13.76 -28.90
C LEU A 28 -25.43 14.82 -29.02
N SER A 29 -24.54 14.66 -30.01
CA SER A 29 -23.68 15.73 -30.52
C SER A 29 -23.11 15.32 -31.89
N VAL A 30 -24.00 15.17 -32.86
CA VAL A 30 -23.68 15.23 -34.29
C VAL A 30 -24.67 16.21 -34.90
N SER A 31 -24.16 17.21 -35.61
CA SER A 31 -24.86 18.27 -36.35
C SER A 31 -25.09 19.58 -35.58
N LEU A 32 -24.14 20.52 -35.67
CA LEU A 32 -24.26 21.60 -36.67
C LEU A 32 -22.95 22.40 -36.74
N LEU A 33 -22.40 22.43 -37.96
CA LEU A 33 -21.33 23.28 -38.40
C LEU A 33 -21.93 24.55 -39.02
N ALA A 34 -21.17 25.65 -38.97
CA ALA A 34 -21.24 26.87 -39.78
C ALA A 34 -22.25 27.99 -39.38
N PHE A 35 -21.72 29.11 -38.87
CA PHE A 35 -21.53 30.33 -39.68
C PHE A 35 -20.59 31.33 -38.98
N PHE A 36 -19.62 31.86 -39.74
CA PHE A 36 -18.67 32.93 -39.43
C PHE A 36 -19.36 34.30 -39.24
N VAL A 37 -18.77 35.22 -38.46
CA VAL A 37 -18.38 36.59 -38.92
C VAL A 37 -17.29 37.17 -37.99
N PHE A 38 -16.24 37.67 -38.65
CA PHE A 38 -15.12 38.49 -38.16
C PHE A 38 -15.56 39.82 -37.51
N VAL A 39 -14.90 40.24 -36.42
CA VAL A 39 -14.55 41.65 -36.20
C VAL A 39 -13.14 41.74 -35.60
N LEU A 40 -12.24 42.35 -36.36
CA LEU A 40 -10.92 42.82 -35.96
C LEU A 40 -11.04 44.12 -35.15
N VAL A 41 -10.34 44.23 -34.02
CA VAL A 41 -9.79 45.51 -33.53
C VAL A 41 -8.40 45.23 -32.91
N PRO A 42 -7.35 45.97 -33.30
CA PRO A 42 -5.96 45.76 -32.85
C PRO A 42 -5.57 46.69 -31.69
N GLY A 43 -4.58 46.29 -30.89
CA GLY A 43 -3.69 47.25 -30.21
C GLY A 43 -3.25 46.92 -28.78
N PHE A 44 -1.93 46.70 -28.63
CA PHE A 44 -1.05 46.95 -27.47
C PHE A 44 -1.37 46.21 -26.14
N VAL A 45 -0.46 45.49 -25.50
CA VAL A 45 0.94 45.82 -25.15
C VAL A 45 1.83 44.58 -25.25
N HIS A 46 2.95 44.74 -25.94
CA HIS A 46 4.04 43.78 -26.06
C HIS A 46 5.16 44.28 -25.14
N GLU A 47 5.38 43.63 -24.00
CA GLU A 47 6.58 43.83 -23.19
C GLU A 47 7.12 42.49 -22.69
N THR A 48 8.15 42.05 -23.43
CA THR A 48 9.31 41.29 -22.96
C THR A 48 9.09 39.92 -22.32
N LEU A 49 8.61 38.97 -23.13
CA LEU A 49 9.09 37.58 -23.10
C LEU A 49 10.44 37.53 -23.86
N SER A 50 11.51 38.00 -23.24
CA SER A 50 12.87 37.91 -23.76
C SER A 50 13.80 37.48 -22.64
N CYS A 51 13.75 36.17 -22.36
CA CYS A 51 14.83 35.42 -21.70
C CYS A 51 14.64 33.91 -22.02
N ALA A 52 14.24 33.61 -23.26
CA ALA A 52 14.01 32.25 -23.75
C ALA A 52 15.19 31.72 -24.59
N GLU A 53 16.30 32.46 -24.69
CA GLU A 53 17.46 32.11 -25.51
C GLU A 53 18.69 31.83 -24.65
N GLU A 54 18.60 30.79 -23.82
CA GLU A 54 19.74 29.94 -23.42
C GLU A 54 19.25 28.51 -23.15
N ARG A 55 18.40 27.95 -24.03
CA ARG A 55 18.14 26.49 -24.07
C ARG A 55 19.25 25.79 -24.87
N GLY A 56 20.48 25.87 -24.35
CA GLY A 56 21.69 25.35 -24.98
C GLY A 56 22.23 24.12 -24.25
N ALA A 57 21.72 22.94 -24.60
CA ALA A 57 22.43 21.66 -24.75
C ALA A 57 21.38 20.54 -24.84
N ASN A 58 21.48 19.68 -25.87
CA ASN A 58 20.78 18.39 -25.95
C ASN A 58 20.91 17.65 -24.61
N ARG A 59 19.88 17.68 -23.77
CA ARG A 59 19.80 16.85 -22.57
C ARG A 59 19.00 15.61 -22.93
N GLU A 60 19.71 14.60 -23.39
CA GLU A 60 19.17 13.26 -23.56
C GLU A 60 18.76 12.69 -22.20
N PHE A 61 17.77 11.77 -22.21
CA PHE A 61 17.43 11.01 -21.02
C PHE A 61 18.63 10.16 -20.57
N ARG A 62 18.95 10.20 -19.28
CA ARG A 62 19.99 9.37 -18.70
C ARG A 62 19.57 8.81 -17.35
N PHE A 63 19.51 7.48 -17.29
CA PHE A 63 19.19 6.71 -16.09
C PHE A 63 20.38 5.79 -15.77
N PRO A 64 21.36 6.21 -14.95
CA PRO A 64 22.62 5.49 -14.79
C PRO A 64 22.52 4.07 -14.23
N LYS A 65 21.37 3.71 -13.63
CA LYS A 65 21.11 2.38 -13.06
C LYS A 65 20.27 1.48 -13.97
N LEU A 66 19.70 2.03 -15.03
CA LEU A 66 18.96 1.23 -16.00
C LEU A 66 19.97 0.44 -16.84
N ASN A 67 19.73 -0.85 -17.03
CA ASN A 67 20.57 -1.65 -17.92
C ASN A 67 20.43 -1.10 -19.36
N PRO A 68 21.53 -0.68 -20.04
CA PRO A 68 21.46 -0.12 -21.37
C PRO A 68 20.91 -1.09 -22.43
N ALA A 69 20.92 -2.41 -22.16
CA ALA A 69 20.31 -3.41 -23.04
C ALA A 69 18.79 -3.52 -22.90
N HIS A 70 18.17 -2.89 -21.89
CA HIS A 70 16.74 -2.98 -21.61
C HIS A 70 15.98 -1.85 -22.31
N GLU A 71 15.77 -2.02 -23.62
CA GLU A 71 15.16 -1.03 -24.49
C GLU A 71 13.73 -0.69 -24.08
N HIS A 72 12.89 -1.69 -23.79
CA HIS A 72 11.48 -1.47 -23.55
C HIS A 72 11.24 -0.79 -22.20
N MET A 73 11.99 -1.19 -21.17
CA MET A 73 11.96 -0.48 -19.89
C MET A 73 12.45 0.96 -20.04
N ARG A 74 13.49 1.22 -20.85
CA ARG A 74 13.95 2.58 -21.14
C ARG A 74 12.86 3.41 -21.79
N LEU A 75 12.22 2.91 -22.86
CA LEU A 75 11.17 3.63 -23.58
C LEU A 75 9.95 3.92 -22.70
N LEU A 76 9.54 2.96 -21.86
CA LEU A 76 8.47 3.16 -20.89
C LEU A 76 8.85 4.24 -19.85
N LEU A 77 10.08 4.19 -19.34
CA LEU A 77 10.58 5.15 -18.35
C LEU A 77 10.70 6.57 -18.93
N GLU A 78 11.25 6.71 -20.14
CA GLU A 78 11.33 7.99 -20.86
C GLU A 78 9.94 8.59 -21.08
N ASN A 79 8.94 7.77 -21.46
CA ASN A 79 7.57 8.23 -21.56
C ASN A 79 7.01 8.65 -20.21
N ALA A 80 7.21 7.85 -19.16
CA ALA A 80 6.74 8.17 -17.81
C ALA A 80 7.30 9.50 -17.30
N VAL A 81 8.57 9.81 -17.55
CA VAL A 81 9.19 11.10 -17.18
C VAL A 81 8.55 12.29 -17.90
N ARG A 82 7.87 12.10 -19.04
CA ARG A 82 7.09 13.18 -19.67
C ARG A 82 6.00 13.72 -18.76
N TYR A 83 5.47 12.91 -17.86
CA TYR A 83 4.44 13.33 -16.89
C TYR A 83 4.84 14.58 -16.09
N VAL A 84 6.15 14.76 -15.87
CA VAL A 84 6.68 15.86 -15.05
C VAL A 84 7.17 17.05 -15.87
N ASP A 85 6.93 17.05 -17.19
CA ASP A 85 7.19 18.21 -18.03
C ASP A 85 6.39 19.42 -17.51
N PRO A 86 7.03 20.56 -17.19
CA PRO A 86 6.33 21.75 -16.71
C PRO A 86 5.17 22.22 -17.61
N VAL A 87 5.20 21.95 -18.92
CA VAL A 87 4.10 22.34 -19.85
C VAL A 87 2.77 21.66 -19.51
N HIS A 88 2.82 20.56 -18.76
CA HIS A 88 1.67 19.79 -18.33
C HIS A 88 1.00 20.35 -17.07
N GLY A 89 1.64 21.29 -16.37
CA GLY A 89 1.04 21.95 -15.20
C GLY A 89 0.62 20.97 -14.10
N ILE A 90 1.35 19.85 -13.94
CA ILE A 90 1.10 18.90 -12.86
C ILE A 90 1.48 19.51 -11.50
N ALA A 91 2.57 20.26 -11.44
CA ALA A 91 2.97 20.97 -10.22
C ALA A 91 2.26 22.32 -10.09
N ASN A 92 1.63 22.57 -8.95
CA ASN A 92 1.05 23.86 -8.59
C ASN A 92 2.16 24.90 -8.38
N HIS A 93 2.11 26.01 -9.13
CA HIS A 93 3.16 27.04 -9.14
C HIS A 93 3.34 27.78 -7.80
N VAL A 94 2.32 27.81 -6.93
CA VAL A 94 2.40 28.49 -5.63
C VAL A 94 3.06 27.62 -4.57
N SER A 95 2.65 26.35 -4.51
CA SER A 95 3.09 25.42 -3.45
C SER A 95 4.25 24.53 -3.86
N GLY A 96 4.41 24.31 -5.17
CA GLY A 96 5.29 23.28 -5.74
C GLY A 96 4.71 21.86 -5.66
N TYR A 97 3.56 21.65 -5.01
CA TYR A 97 2.96 20.32 -4.89
C TYR A 97 2.47 19.81 -6.24
N PRO A 98 2.64 18.52 -6.55
CA PRO A 98 2.00 17.93 -7.70
C PRO A 98 0.48 17.85 -7.44
N ALA A 99 -0.33 17.89 -8.49
CA ALA A 99 -1.73 17.46 -8.41
C ALA A 99 -1.82 15.96 -8.14
N GLU A 100 -2.98 15.48 -7.70
CA GLU A 100 -3.22 14.05 -7.49
C GLU A 100 -3.15 13.27 -8.81
N GLY A 101 -3.51 13.90 -9.91
CA GLY A 101 -3.47 13.26 -11.22
C GLY A 101 -3.63 14.22 -12.39
N TRP A 102 -3.48 13.69 -13.60
CA TRP A 102 -3.59 14.47 -14.84
C TRP A 102 -5.04 14.80 -15.20
N ASN A 103 -5.99 13.90 -14.89
CA ASN A 103 -7.38 14.04 -15.28
C ASN A 103 -8.17 14.92 -14.30
N PRO A 104 -9.09 15.79 -14.74
CA PRO A 104 -10.08 16.39 -13.84
C PRO A 104 -10.97 15.31 -13.18
N PRO A 105 -11.35 15.44 -11.89
CA PRO A 105 -11.06 16.54 -10.98
C PRO A 105 -9.72 16.43 -10.22
N LEU A 106 -8.87 15.44 -10.52
CA LEU A 106 -7.60 15.19 -9.80
C LEU A 106 -6.59 16.35 -9.85
N ARG A 107 -6.88 17.38 -10.64
CA ARG A 107 -6.11 18.63 -10.75
C ARG A 107 -6.31 19.60 -9.60
N SER A 108 -7.40 19.49 -8.86
CA SER A 108 -7.76 20.48 -7.84
C SER A 108 -7.19 20.18 -6.46
N PHE A 109 -6.60 19.00 -6.25
CA PHE A 109 -6.06 18.57 -4.97
C PHE A 109 -4.81 17.72 -5.15
N THR A 110 -4.13 17.42 -4.03
CA THR A 110 -2.99 16.51 -3.94
C THR A 110 -3.15 15.59 -2.73
N GLN A 111 -2.42 14.47 -2.73
CA GLN A 111 -2.22 13.60 -1.58
C GLN A 111 -0.77 13.66 -1.08
N LEU A 112 -0.54 13.40 0.22
CA LEU A 112 0.82 13.43 0.81
C LEU A 112 1.77 12.42 0.16
N THR A 113 1.25 11.27 -0.24
CA THR A 113 2.02 10.24 -0.95
C THR A 113 2.57 10.78 -2.28
N ALA A 114 1.76 11.51 -3.06
CA ALA A 114 2.19 12.15 -4.30
C ALA A 114 3.27 13.23 -4.05
N ILE A 115 3.08 14.08 -3.02
CA ILE A 115 4.07 15.08 -2.61
C ILE A 115 5.41 14.40 -2.27
N GLY A 116 5.40 13.34 -1.47
CA GLY A 116 6.60 12.62 -1.08
C GLY A 116 7.37 12.07 -2.29
N LYS A 117 6.65 11.39 -3.20
CA LYS A 117 7.23 10.82 -4.42
C LYS A 117 7.78 11.89 -5.35
N TRP A 118 7.14 13.05 -5.41
CA TRP A 118 7.61 14.20 -6.18
C TRP A 118 8.94 14.72 -5.66
N ILE A 119 9.06 14.93 -4.34
CA ILE A 119 10.33 15.35 -3.73
C ILE A 119 11.42 14.31 -3.97
N GLU A 120 11.09 13.02 -3.86
CA GLU A 120 12.04 11.93 -4.12
C GLU A 120 12.54 11.95 -5.57
N LEU A 121 11.66 12.16 -6.55
CA LEU A 121 12.07 12.28 -7.94
C LEU A 121 12.97 13.50 -8.15
N LEU A 122 12.59 14.67 -7.64
CA LEU A 122 13.40 15.88 -7.75
C LEU A 122 14.80 15.69 -7.12
N ALA A 123 14.87 15.03 -5.96
CA ALA A 123 16.14 14.74 -5.30
C ALA A 123 17.01 13.78 -6.13
N ASN A 124 16.39 12.81 -6.80
CA ASN A 124 17.08 11.92 -7.74
C ASN A 124 17.57 12.65 -9.00
N ILE A 125 16.80 13.59 -9.54
CA ILE A 125 17.24 14.46 -10.65
C ILE A 125 18.45 15.28 -10.20
N ALA A 126 18.37 15.96 -9.06
CA ALA A 126 19.47 16.75 -8.51
C ALA A 126 20.75 15.91 -8.26
N ALA A 127 20.59 14.67 -7.80
CA ALA A 127 21.70 13.73 -7.58
C ALA A 127 22.22 13.06 -8.86
N GLY A 128 21.62 13.35 -10.03
CA GLY A 128 22.03 12.82 -11.33
C GLY A 128 21.65 11.35 -11.55
N TYR A 129 20.59 10.86 -10.91
CA TYR A 129 20.03 9.53 -11.17
C TYR A 129 19.01 9.52 -12.32
N ALA A 130 18.49 10.69 -12.71
CA ALA A 130 17.44 10.83 -13.72
C ALA A 130 17.58 12.13 -14.52
N ASP A 131 18.71 12.30 -15.23
CA ASP A 131 18.85 13.46 -16.11
C ASP A 131 17.83 13.36 -17.25
N ASN A 132 17.18 14.47 -17.57
CA ASN A 132 16.06 14.55 -18.51
C ASN A 132 15.99 15.95 -19.15
N PRO A 133 15.24 16.12 -20.26
CA PRO A 133 15.14 17.41 -20.96
C PRO A 133 14.22 18.43 -20.28
N TYR A 134 13.44 18.05 -19.27
CA TYR A 134 12.36 18.87 -18.72
C TYR A 134 12.75 19.65 -17.46
N ILE A 135 13.51 19.02 -16.57
CA ILE A 135 13.88 19.59 -15.26
C ILE A 135 15.39 19.45 -15.09
N SER A 136 16.09 20.59 -15.00
CA SER A 136 17.52 20.60 -14.69
C SER A 136 17.80 20.24 -13.24
N ARG A 137 19.06 19.92 -12.91
CA ARG A 137 19.47 19.66 -11.52
C ARG A 137 19.27 20.89 -10.63
N GLU A 138 19.56 22.10 -11.13
CA GLU A 138 19.34 23.34 -10.39
C GLU A 138 17.84 23.65 -10.20
N SER A 139 17.02 23.44 -11.24
CA SER A 139 15.56 23.57 -11.15
C SER A 139 14.97 22.55 -10.19
N ALA A 140 15.51 21.33 -10.16
CA ALA A 140 15.07 20.31 -9.21
C ALA A 140 15.30 20.76 -7.76
N LEU A 141 16.49 21.29 -7.43
CA LEU A 141 16.78 21.83 -6.10
C LEU A 141 15.86 23.01 -5.75
N SER A 142 15.61 23.91 -6.71
CA SER A 142 14.70 25.05 -6.52
C SER A 142 13.26 24.62 -6.26
N ASN A 143 12.78 23.61 -6.98
CA ASN A 143 11.45 23.03 -6.80
C ASN A 143 11.33 22.34 -5.42
N ILE A 144 12.37 21.62 -4.97
CA ILE A 144 12.41 21.05 -3.62
C ILE A 144 12.30 22.15 -2.57
N SER A 145 13.04 23.26 -2.71
CA SER A 145 12.97 24.40 -1.79
C SER A 145 11.55 24.98 -1.71
N LEU A 146 10.86 25.10 -2.84
CA LEU A 146 9.47 25.57 -2.88
C LEU A 146 8.52 24.61 -2.15
N VAL A 147 8.64 23.31 -2.43
CA VAL A 147 7.81 22.26 -1.79
C VAL A 147 8.06 22.22 -0.29
N MET A 148 9.31 22.28 0.15
CA MET A 148 9.67 22.26 1.58
C MET A 148 9.17 23.50 2.31
N LYS A 149 9.25 24.68 1.70
CA LYS A 149 8.65 25.90 2.24
C LYS A 149 7.14 25.72 2.49
N SER A 150 6.42 25.14 1.54
CA SER A 150 4.99 24.86 1.67
C SER A 150 4.70 23.82 2.74
N LEU A 151 5.44 22.71 2.77
CA LEU A 151 5.28 21.65 3.78
C LEU A 151 5.50 22.18 5.19
N ARG A 152 6.53 23.02 5.39
CA ARG A 152 6.82 23.63 6.71
C ARG A 152 5.76 24.64 7.13
N ALA A 153 5.14 25.35 6.18
CA ALA A 153 4.01 26.22 6.47
C ALA A 153 2.76 25.40 6.84
N ASP A 154 2.47 24.34 6.09
CA ASP A 154 1.30 23.50 6.29
C ASP A 154 1.41 22.69 7.59
N GLN A 155 2.61 22.23 7.97
CA GLN A 155 2.88 21.54 9.25
C GLN A 155 2.70 22.42 10.49
N LYS A 156 2.70 23.75 10.31
CA LYS A 156 2.41 24.73 11.36
C LYS A 156 0.96 25.21 11.31
N ASN A 157 0.21 24.86 10.28
CA ASN A 157 -1.16 25.29 10.11
C ASN A 157 -2.11 24.32 10.83
N PRO A 158 -2.82 24.75 11.89
CA PRO A 158 -3.74 23.88 12.63
C PRO A 158 -4.94 23.42 11.80
N SER A 159 -5.22 24.02 10.63
CA SER A 159 -6.27 23.55 9.71
C SER A 159 -5.79 22.49 8.72
N LEU A 160 -4.50 22.15 8.72
CA LEU A 160 -3.88 21.18 7.80
C LEU A 160 -3.00 20.15 8.51
N SER A 161 -2.80 20.31 9.81
CA SER A 161 -1.88 19.49 10.57
C SER A 161 -2.31 19.33 12.02
N ALA A 162 -1.93 18.20 12.60
CA ALA A 162 -2.08 17.95 14.02
C ALA A 162 -0.87 17.15 14.51
N ARG A 163 -0.25 17.63 15.60
CA ARG A 163 0.96 17.02 16.20
C ARG A 163 2.09 16.76 15.17
N GLY A 164 2.21 17.65 14.19
CA GLY A 164 3.21 17.60 13.13
C GLY A 164 2.90 16.66 11.96
N LEU A 165 1.83 15.85 12.04
CA LEU A 165 1.30 15.08 10.91
C LEU A 165 0.35 15.94 10.09
N LEU A 166 0.29 15.69 8.78
CA LEU A 166 -0.54 16.44 7.85
C LEU A 166 -1.83 15.69 7.50
N VAL A 167 -2.83 16.44 7.04
CA VAL A 167 -4.02 15.89 6.39
C VAL A 167 -3.67 15.04 5.17
N ASN A 168 -4.43 13.99 4.90
CA ASN A 168 -4.19 13.09 3.78
C ASN A 168 -4.35 13.77 2.40
N PHE A 169 -5.36 14.63 2.25
CA PHE A 169 -5.63 15.40 1.03
C PHE A 169 -5.58 16.90 1.26
N ILE A 170 -5.06 17.64 0.29
CA ILE A 170 -4.94 19.10 0.32
C ILE A 170 -5.45 19.68 -0.99
N SER A 171 -6.41 20.62 -0.93
CA SER A 171 -6.86 21.41 -2.08
C SER A 171 -5.76 22.38 -2.53
N ILE A 172 -5.55 22.49 -3.85
CA ILE A 172 -4.52 23.33 -4.49
C ILE A 172 -5.09 24.23 -5.61
N ASP A 173 -6.40 24.19 -5.83
CA ASP A 173 -7.15 25.03 -6.78
C ASP A 173 -7.42 26.45 -6.29
N GLY A 174 -7.52 26.64 -4.97
CA GLY A 174 -7.81 27.93 -4.34
C GLY A 174 -6.57 28.75 -3.95
N ALA A 175 -6.81 30.02 -3.57
CA ALA A 175 -5.77 30.91 -3.04
C ALA A 175 -5.16 30.43 -1.71
N LYS A 176 -5.88 29.55 -0.99
CA LYS A 176 -5.44 28.93 0.27
C LYS A 176 -5.55 27.42 0.15
N ARG A 177 -4.54 26.72 0.67
CA ARG A 177 -4.57 25.27 0.85
C ARG A 177 -5.51 24.91 1.99
N THR A 178 -6.40 23.96 1.76
CA THR A 178 -7.40 23.50 2.74
C THR A 178 -7.45 21.97 2.77
N GLY A 179 -7.79 21.41 3.94
CA GLY A 179 -7.99 19.97 4.10
C GLY A 179 -9.24 19.46 3.37
N PRO A 180 -9.53 18.16 3.48
CA PRO A 180 -10.75 17.59 2.93
C PRO A 180 -12.00 18.14 3.64
N LEU A 181 -13.12 18.10 2.94
CA LEU A 181 -14.43 18.25 3.57
C LEU A 181 -14.71 17.02 4.44
N GLN A 182 -15.46 17.18 5.52
CA GLN A 182 -15.92 16.04 6.30
C GLN A 182 -16.84 15.14 5.47
N GLU A 183 -16.70 13.83 5.66
CA GLU A 183 -17.56 12.84 5.02
C GLU A 183 -18.59 12.27 5.99
N ASP A 184 -18.26 12.22 7.28
CA ASP A 184 -19.12 11.71 8.34
C ASP A 184 -19.61 12.87 9.22
N ILE A 185 -20.83 12.74 9.74
CA ILE A 185 -21.48 13.73 10.59
C ILE A 185 -22.30 13.05 11.68
N GLU A 186 -22.38 13.68 12.85
CA GLU A 186 -23.19 13.17 13.97
C GLU A 186 -24.47 14.00 14.14
N LYS A 187 -25.61 13.34 14.35
CA LYS A 187 -26.90 14.01 14.62
C LYS A 187 -26.80 14.95 15.81
N ARG A 188 -25.99 14.58 16.80
CA ARG A 188 -25.72 15.37 18.00
C ARG A 188 -25.21 16.77 17.69
N GLU A 189 -24.40 16.95 16.64
CA GLU A 189 -23.88 18.27 16.25
C GLU A 189 -25.01 19.25 15.86
N PHE A 190 -26.04 18.75 15.17
CA PHE A 190 -27.22 19.56 14.84
C PHE A 190 -28.05 19.88 16.08
N ILE A 191 -28.22 18.93 16.99
CA ILE A 191 -28.96 19.12 18.24
C ILE A 191 -28.24 20.15 19.12
N GLU A 192 -26.92 20.06 19.26
CA GLU A 192 -26.14 21.00 20.07
C GLU A 192 -26.12 22.41 19.45
N THR A 193 -26.14 22.51 18.12
CA THR A 193 -26.10 23.80 17.40
C THR A 193 -27.45 24.50 17.32
N PHE A 194 -28.53 23.75 17.04
CA PHE A 194 -29.87 24.32 16.78
C PHE A 194 -30.91 23.99 17.86
N GLY A 195 -30.56 23.19 18.86
CA GLY A 195 -31.47 22.68 19.89
C GLY A 195 -32.18 21.38 19.46
N GLU A 196 -32.74 20.66 20.44
CA GLU A 196 -33.29 19.31 20.27
C GLU A 196 -34.33 19.21 19.13
N ASN A 197 -35.32 20.11 19.12
CA ASN A 197 -36.43 20.07 18.18
C ASN A 197 -36.00 20.47 16.77
N GLU A 198 -35.34 21.63 16.64
CA GLU A 198 -34.92 22.17 15.34
C GLU A 198 -33.79 21.32 14.73
N GLY A 199 -32.78 20.96 15.53
CA GLY A 199 -31.69 20.09 15.11
C GLY A 199 -32.16 18.71 14.65
N SER A 200 -33.12 18.09 15.35
CA SER A 200 -33.72 16.82 14.91
C SER A 200 -34.53 16.97 13.62
N ALA A 201 -35.26 18.08 13.45
CA ALA A 201 -36.03 18.34 12.22
C ALA A 201 -35.11 18.57 11.01
N ILE A 202 -34.02 19.33 11.19
CA ILE A 202 -32.99 19.55 10.18
C ILE A 202 -32.35 18.22 9.77
N TRP A 203 -31.92 17.40 10.74
CA TRP A 203 -31.36 16.09 10.47
C TRP A 203 -32.30 15.22 9.61
N GLN A 204 -33.58 15.15 10.01
CA GLN A 204 -34.57 14.36 9.29
C GLN A 204 -34.76 14.87 7.87
N ALA A 205 -34.81 16.19 7.66
CA ALA A 205 -34.95 16.78 6.34
C ALA A 205 -33.72 16.55 5.46
N LEU A 206 -32.51 16.56 6.03
CA LEU A 206 -31.27 16.25 5.31
C LEU A 206 -31.21 14.76 4.89
N VAL A 207 -31.69 13.86 5.73
CA VAL A 207 -31.83 12.43 5.40
C VAL A 207 -32.88 12.24 4.30
N GLU A 208 -34.05 12.87 4.41
CA GLU A 208 -35.12 12.77 3.41
C GLU A 208 -34.72 13.39 2.06
N LYS A 209 -33.98 14.50 2.08
CA LYS A 209 -33.37 15.10 0.89
C LYS A 209 -32.32 14.18 0.25
N GLY A 210 -31.78 13.22 1.00
CA GLY A 210 -30.72 12.33 0.58
C GLY A 210 -29.32 12.96 0.62
N TRP A 211 -29.15 14.07 1.36
CA TRP A 211 -27.85 14.67 1.64
C TRP A 211 -27.10 13.94 2.73
N ILE A 212 -27.80 13.24 3.62
CA ILE A 212 -27.22 12.37 4.66
C ILE A 212 -27.72 10.94 4.46
N LEU A 213 -26.79 10.00 4.38
CA LEU A 213 -27.07 8.56 4.45
C LEU A 213 -26.94 8.12 5.91
N PRO A 214 -28.03 7.77 6.61
CA PRO A 214 -27.97 7.47 8.03
C PRO A 214 -27.21 6.17 8.30
N GLU A 215 -26.40 6.18 9.36
CA GLU A 215 -25.58 5.08 9.86
C GLU A 215 -25.76 4.97 11.40
N GLY A 216 -25.34 3.86 12.00
CA GLY A 216 -25.35 3.69 13.45
C GLY A 216 -26.72 3.94 14.08
N GLN A 217 -27.77 3.32 13.53
CA GLN A 217 -29.17 3.51 13.95
C GLN A 217 -29.67 4.97 13.85
N GLY A 218 -29.11 5.76 12.92
CA GLY A 218 -29.54 7.14 12.65
C GLY A 218 -28.94 8.20 13.57
N GLN A 219 -27.99 7.82 14.43
CA GLN A 219 -27.21 8.77 15.25
C GLN A 219 -26.08 9.43 14.46
N ARG A 220 -25.68 8.81 13.36
CA ARG A 220 -24.62 9.27 12.46
C ARG A 220 -25.10 9.21 11.03
N GLY A 221 -24.34 9.81 10.13
CA GLY A 221 -24.56 9.61 8.71
C GLY A 221 -23.39 10.08 7.87
N ARG A 222 -23.40 9.62 6.63
CA ARG A 222 -22.44 10.02 5.60
C ARG A 222 -23.02 11.11 4.73
N ILE A 223 -22.26 12.17 4.52
CA ILE A 223 -22.65 13.29 3.66
C ILE A 223 -22.53 12.87 2.20
N LYS A 224 -23.62 12.98 1.46
CA LYS A 224 -23.70 12.72 0.02
C LYS A 224 -23.76 14.04 -0.74
N ARG A 225 -22.61 14.46 -1.25
CA ARG A 225 -22.50 15.63 -2.13
C ARG A 225 -22.84 15.21 -3.56
N SER A 226 -23.86 15.82 -4.15
CA SER A 226 -24.35 15.56 -5.51
C SER A 226 -24.64 16.87 -6.23
N GLU A 227 -25.10 16.83 -7.48
CA GLU A 227 -25.52 18.04 -8.21
C GLU A 227 -26.67 18.79 -7.52
N GLN A 228 -27.39 18.15 -6.61
CA GLN A 228 -28.50 18.74 -5.84
C GLN A 228 -28.09 19.11 -4.41
N TYR A 229 -26.79 19.21 -4.13
CA TYR A 229 -26.23 19.56 -2.83
C TYR A 229 -25.81 21.04 -2.80
N GLY A 230 -26.03 21.71 -1.67
CA GLY A 230 -25.49 23.04 -1.38
C GLY A 230 -26.57 24.11 -1.19
N ALA A 231 -26.13 25.32 -0.82
CA ALA A 231 -27.01 26.41 -0.34
C ALA A 231 -28.13 26.81 -1.32
N VAL A 232 -27.95 26.59 -2.62
CA VAL A 232 -28.97 26.90 -3.65
C VAL A 232 -30.09 25.86 -3.73
N HIS A 233 -29.93 24.72 -3.06
CA HIS A 233 -30.85 23.57 -3.08
C HIS A 233 -31.60 23.37 -1.76
N PHE A 234 -31.77 24.44 -0.98
CA PHE A 234 -32.67 24.50 0.18
C PHE A 234 -34.14 24.64 -0.28
N ASP A 235 -34.60 23.62 -0.99
CA ASP A 235 -35.95 23.52 -1.54
C ASP A 235 -36.65 22.24 -1.02
N GLY A 236 -37.94 22.10 -1.32
CA GLY A 236 -38.73 20.95 -0.89
C GLY A 236 -38.70 20.78 0.63
N VAL A 237 -38.26 19.61 1.10
CA VAL A 237 -38.15 19.28 2.54
C VAL A 237 -37.16 20.18 3.30
N LEU A 238 -36.22 20.83 2.60
CA LEU A 238 -35.29 21.80 3.20
C LEU A 238 -35.78 23.26 3.12
N ALA A 239 -36.87 23.54 2.40
CA ALA A 239 -37.39 24.91 2.24
C ALA A 239 -37.69 25.64 3.58
N PRO A 240 -38.20 24.96 4.63
CA PRO A 240 -38.40 25.60 5.94
C PRO A 240 -37.11 26.14 6.57
N PHE A 241 -35.95 25.61 6.18
CA PHE A 241 -34.64 25.96 6.74
C PHE A 241 -33.81 26.88 5.81
N ALA A 242 -34.42 27.44 4.76
CA ALA A 242 -33.71 28.20 3.71
C ALA A 242 -33.33 29.64 4.11
N GLN A 243 -33.87 30.14 5.22
CA GLN A 243 -33.65 31.51 5.70
C GLN A 243 -32.30 31.65 6.40
N GLU A 244 -31.70 32.84 6.29
CA GLU A 244 -30.53 33.19 7.09
C GLU A 244 -30.94 33.58 8.52
N PRO A 245 -30.11 33.29 9.55
CA PRO A 245 -28.78 32.67 9.49
C PRO A 245 -28.78 31.13 9.49
N LEU A 246 -29.95 30.49 9.54
CA LEU A 246 -30.09 29.05 9.74
C LEU A 246 -29.47 28.23 8.61
N LYS A 247 -29.74 28.61 7.35
CA LYS A 247 -29.16 27.97 6.16
C LYS A 247 -27.63 27.97 6.19
N SER A 248 -27.02 29.12 6.47
CA SER A 248 -25.56 29.23 6.60
C SER A 248 -25.03 28.40 7.76
N GLY A 249 -25.76 28.32 8.88
CA GLY A 249 -25.41 27.45 10.01
C GLY A 249 -25.37 25.97 9.59
N ILE A 250 -26.41 25.50 8.89
CA ILE A 250 -26.50 24.10 8.41
C ILE A 250 -25.36 23.79 7.44
N MET A 251 -25.11 24.68 6.48
CA MET A 251 -23.99 24.53 5.55
C MET A 251 -22.63 24.59 6.25
N GLY A 252 -22.52 25.38 7.32
CA GLY A 252 -21.31 25.48 8.15
C GLY A 252 -20.94 24.15 8.81
N ILE A 253 -21.95 23.37 9.24
CA ILE A 253 -21.73 22.00 9.72
C ILE A 253 -21.39 21.11 8.52
N LEU A 254 -22.24 21.05 7.48
CA LEU A 254 -22.06 20.09 6.38
C LEU A 254 -20.76 20.27 5.57
N ASP A 255 -20.29 21.49 5.37
CA ASP A 255 -19.07 21.81 4.62
C ASP A 255 -17.86 22.10 5.51
N GLN A 256 -17.90 21.64 6.77
CA GLN A 256 -16.74 21.72 7.65
C GLN A 256 -15.54 20.99 7.03
N ARG A 257 -14.39 21.66 7.08
CA ARG A 257 -13.09 21.09 6.71
C ARG A 257 -12.48 20.41 7.92
N VAL A 258 -11.93 19.22 7.72
CA VAL A 258 -11.38 18.39 8.80
C VAL A 258 -9.88 18.19 8.66
N VAL A 259 -9.24 17.99 9.81
CA VAL A 259 -7.84 17.57 9.88
C VAL A 259 -7.79 16.05 9.95
N LEU A 260 -8.01 15.41 8.80
CA LEU A 260 -7.97 13.95 8.68
C LEU A 260 -6.55 13.45 8.42
N VAL A 261 -5.89 12.97 9.46
CA VAL A 261 -4.58 12.34 9.41
C VAL A 261 -4.76 10.86 9.08
N ILE A 262 -4.14 10.40 7.99
CA ILE A 262 -4.05 8.96 7.67
C ILE A 262 -2.60 8.50 7.88
N PHE A 263 -2.44 7.39 8.59
CA PHE A 263 -1.11 6.85 8.94
C PHE A 263 -0.30 6.57 7.67
N GLY A 264 -0.88 5.82 6.72
CA GLY A 264 -0.26 5.38 5.47
C GLY A 264 0.33 6.54 4.65
N ASP A 265 -0.44 7.61 4.49
CA ASP A 265 -0.02 8.81 3.74
C ASP A 265 1.15 9.54 4.39
N ASN A 266 1.09 9.70 5.71
CA ASN A 266 2.16 10.36 6.43
C ASN A 266 3.45 9.52 6.44
N VAL A 267 3.37 8.19 6.62
CA VAL A 267 4.57 7.34 6.59
C VAL A 267 5.20 7.33 5.20
N ASN A 268 4.41 7.36 4.13
CA ASN A 268 4.91 7.48 2.75
C ASN A 268 5.66 8.80 2.54
N LEU A 269 5.11 9.92 2.98
CA LEU A 269 5.78 11.23 2.92
C LEU A 269 7.10 11.20 3.71
N THR A 270 7.06 10.71 4.95
CA THR A 270 8.23 10.62 5.84
C THR A 270 9.36 9.79 5.23
N ALA A 271 9.03 8.61 4.71
CA ALA A 271 10.01 7.72 4.07
C ALA A 271 10.57 8.32 2.78
N SER A 272 9.75 9.05 2.01
CA SER A 272 10.20 9.71 0.78
C SER A 272 11.14 10.88 1.06
N LEU A 273 10.90 11.66 2.11
CA LEU A 273 11.82 12.71 2.58
C LEU A 273 13.15 12.11 3.05
N ALA A 274 13.13 11.01 3.78
CA ALA A 274 14.35 10.31 4.19
C ALA A 274 15.18 9.81 2.99
N LYS A 275 14.54 9.20 1.99
CA LYS A 275 15.20 8.83 0.73
C LYS A 275 15.73 10.05 -0.02
N SER A 276 15.01 11.16 -0.01
CA SER A 276 15.45 12.42 -0.62
C SER A 276 16.72 12.95 0.04
N VAL A 277 16.77 12.96 1.38
CA VAL A 277 18.00 13.27 2.14
C VAL A 277 19.13 12.34 1.73
N GLY A 278 18.88 11.04 1.61
CA GLY A 278 19.85 10.05 1.15
C GLY A 278 20.36 10.26 -0.28
N ALA A 279 19.50 10.67 -1.20
CA ALA A 279 19.89 11.06 -2.56
C ALA A 279 20.78 12.31 -2.54
N LEU A 280 20.43 13.30 -1.72
CA LEU A 280 21.17 14.54 -1.53
C LEU A 280 22.47 14.38 -0.71
N MET A 281 22.76 13.18 -0.21
CA MET A 281 24.02 12.81 0.45
C MET A 281 25.06 12.24 -0.53
N LYS A 282 24.77 12.18 -1.83
CA LYS A 282 25.70 11.71 -2.85
C LYS A 282 27.00 12.57 -2.85
N PRO A 283 28.21 11.98 -2.91
CA PRO A 283 29.46 12.72 -2.74
C PRO A 283 29.63 13.94 -3.64
N GLU A 284 29.08 13.91 -4.85
CA GLU A 284 29.24 14.98 -5.85
C GLU A 284 28.43 16.24 -5.52
N ILE A 285 27.38 16.15 -4.69
CA ILE A 285 26.48 17.28 -4.39
C ILE A 285 26.31 17.55 -2.88
N ARG A 286 26.73 16.64 -2.00
CA ARG A 286 26.43 16.69 -0.55
C ARG A 286 26.92 17.96 0.15
N ASP A 287 28.01 18.54 -0.37
CA ASP A 287 28.70 19.70 0.19
C ASP A 287 28.22 21.04 -0.42
N HIS A 288 27.31 20.99 -1.40
CA HIS A 288 26.69 22.20 -1.96
C HIS A 288 25.82 22.90 -0.88
N PRO A 289 25.96 24.22 -0.65
CA PRO A 289 25.26 24.90 0.46
C PRO A 289 23.74 24.75 0.44
N GLN A 290 23.10 24.90 -0.73
CA GLN A 290 21.66 24.70 -0.88
C GLN A 290 21.24 23.25 -0.57
N VAL A 291 22.06 22.27 -0.95
CA VAL A 291 21.78 20.85 -0.71
C VAL A 291 21.85 20.55 0.79
N SER A 292 22.87 21.07 1.47
CA SER A 292 22.99 20.95 2.93
C SER A 292 21.81 21.60 3.66
N ALA A 293 21.39 22.80 3.25
CA ALA A 293 20.23 23.49 3.82
C ALA A 293 18.94 22.68 3.63
N LEU A 294 18.68 22.19 2.41
CA LEU A 294 17.51 21.37 2.11
C LEU A 294 17.47 20.07 2.94
N ARG A 295 18.61 19.39 3.12
CA ARG A 295 18.69 18.22 4.00
C ARG A 295 18.29 18.58 5.43
N GLY A 296 18.76 19.71 5.95
CA GLY A 296 18.38 20.20 7.29
C GLY A 296 16.87 20.52 7.42
N GLU A 297 16.26 21.10 6.39
CA GLU A 297 14.81 21.38 6.35
C GLU A 297 13.98 20.10 6.32
N MET A 298 14.35 19.13 5.50
CA MET A 298 13.69 17.82 5.42
C MET A 298 13.76 17.09 6.76
N GLU A 299 14.93 17.07 7.40
CA GLU A 299 15.11 16.47 8.73
C GLU A 299 14.24 17.16 9.78
N SER A 300 14.20 18.50 9.77
CA SER A 300 13.37 19.27 10.70
C SER A 300 11.87 19.01 10.51
N PHE A 301 11.43 18.73 9.28
CA PHE A 301 10.06 18.32 8.99
C PHE A 301 9.78 16.93 9.53
N VAL A 302 10.67 15.97 9.25
CA VAL A 302 10.57 14.58 9.72
C VAL A 302 10.54 14.54 11.25
N ASP A 303 11.48 15.19 11.94
CA ASP A 303 11.53 15.20 13.41
C ASP A 303 10.25 15.74 14.05
N ALA A 304 9.58 16.71 13.43
CA ALA A 304 8.33 17.26 13.92
C ALA A 304 7.15 16.27 13.84
N GLN A 305 7.22 15.20 13.04
CA GLN A 305 6.15 14.20 12.92
C GLN A 305 6.12 13.18 14.07
N LYS A 306 7.19 13.10 14.88
CA LYS A 306 7.33 12.09 15.94
C LYS A 306 6.13 12.04 16.88
N SER A 307 5.69 13.21 17.38
CA SER A 307 4.60 13.28 18.37
C SER A 307 3.27 12.77 17.82
N GLY A 308 2.98 13.00 16.54
CA GLY A 308 1.76 12.47 15.94
C GLY A 308 1.81 10.95 15.77
N TYR A 309 2.97 10.37 15.43
CA TYR A 309 3.10 8.91 15.40
C TYR A 309 2.97 8.28 16.77
N GLU A 310 3.54 8.90 17.82
CA GLU A 310 3.34 8.46 19.20
C GLU A 310 1.86 8.50 19.60
N HIS A 311 1.13 9.52 19.14
CA HIS A 311 -0.32 9.64 19.40
C HIS A 311 -1.16 8.59 18.68
N LEU A 312 -0.74 8.17 17.46
CA LEU A 312 -1.43 7.10 16.72
C LEU A 312 -1.14 5.70 17.27
N PHE A 313 -0.09 5.52 18.08
CA PHE A 313 0.21 4.20 18.65
C PHE A 313 -0.79 3.85 19.76
N ASP A 314 -1.49 2.73 19.58
CA ASP A 314 -2.40 2.17 20.56
C ASP A 314 -1.70 1.02 21.34
N PRO A 315 -1.36 1.22 22.62
CA PRO A 315 -0.72 0.19 23.44
C PRO A 315 -1.64 -0.99 23.75
N GLN A 316 -2.97 -0.84 23.68
CA GLN A 316 -3.92 -1.92 23.98
C GLN A 316 -3.93 -2.97 22.89
N THR A 317 -3.88 -2.55 21.63
CA THR A 317 -3.75 -3.44 20.48
C THR A 317 -2.29 -3.71 20.12
N GLY A 318 -1.35 -2.91 20.63
CA GLY A 318 0.06 -2.99 20.33
C GLY A 318 0.37 -2.62 18.89
N THR A 319 -0.46 -1.78 18.25
CA THR A 319 -0.26 -1.32 16.87
C THR A 319 -0.70 0.14 16.69
N PHE A 320 -0.57 0.70 15.49
CA PHE A 320 -1.03 2.04 15.16
C PHE A 320 -2.49 2.06 14.71
N CYS A 321 -3.25 3.05 15.18
CA CYS A 321 -4.50 3.44 14.57
C CYS A 321 -4.29 3.78 13.09
N PHE A 322 -5.24 3.40 12.24
CA PHE A 322 -5.17 3.60 10.79
C PHE A 322 -5.19 5.09 10.41
N GLY A 323 -5.90 5.89 11.20
CA GLY A 323 -5.96 7.34 11.02
C GLY A 323 -6.65 8.02 12.21
N TRP A 324 -6.67 9.34 12.16
CA TRP A 324 -7.17 10.23 13.21
C TRP A 324 -7.79 11.47 12.57
N ASN A 325 -9.07 11.70 12.85
CA ASN A 325 -9.70 12.98 12.63
C ASN A 325 -9.38 13.88 13.83
N ALA A 326 -8.38 14.73 13.68
CA ALA A 326 -7.91 15.61 14.76
C ALA A 326 -8.87 16.77 15.05
N THR A 327 -9.82 17.06 14.15
CA THR A 327 -10.84 18.08 14.39
C THR A 327 -11.82 17.64 15.47
N THR A 328 -12.16 16.34 15.49
CA THR A 328 -13.10 15.75 16.47
C THR A 328 -12.40 14.84 17.49
N ASP A 329 -11.07 14.80 17.46
CA ASP A 329 -10.20 13.90 18.23
C ASP A 329 -10.64 12.42 18.18
N ARG A 330 -11.03 11.96 16.98
CA ARG A 330 -11.59 10.61 16.78
C ARG A 330 -10.71 9.76 15.88
N MET A 331 -10.38 8.55 16.33
CA MET A 331 -9.67 7.57 15.50
C MET A 331 -10.57 7.04 14.38
N VAL A 332 -9.99 6.90 13.19
CA VAL A 332 -10.66 6.35 12.00
C VAL A 332 -11.02 4.89 12.24
N GLY A 333 -12.14 4.44 11.68
CA GLY A 333 -12.68 3.11 11.85
C GLY A 333 -13.83 2.83 10.87
N TRP A 334 -14.54 1.73 11.08
CA TRP A 334 -15.63 1.29 10.22
C TRP A 334 -16.68 0.49 11.00
N ASP A 335 -17.84 0.28 10.39
CA ASP A 335 -18.88 -0.61 10.90
C ASP A 335 -18.45 -2.09 10.77
N ASP A 336 -18.69 -2.90 11.79
CA ASP A 336 -18.42 -4.35 11.77
C ASP A 336 -19.46 -5.18 11.00
N GLY A 337 -20.44 -4.53 10.36
CA GLY A 337 -21.57 -5.15 9.69
C GLY A 337 -22.73 -5.49 10.63
N GLN A 338 -22.58 -5.24 11.94
CA GLN A 338 -23.62 -5.39 12.96
C GLN A 338 -24.07 -4.04 13.52
N GLY A 339 -23.59 -2.93 12.96
CA GLY A 339 -23.88 -1.60 13.48
C GLY A 339 -22.87 -1.09 14.50
N ASN A 340 -21.83 -1.88 14.87
CA ASN A 340 -20.84 -1.45 15.84
C ASN A 340 -19.65 -0.79 15.15
N TRP A 341 -19.14 0.28 15.74
CA TRP A 341 -17.92 0.92 15.28
C TRP A 341 -16.68 0.18 15.76
N VAL A 342 -15.80 -0.18 14.84
CA VAL A 342 -14.49 -0.78 15.10
C VAL A 342 -13.41 0.18 14.66
N GLY A 343 -12.51 0.52 15.58
CA GLY A 343 -11.34 1.34 15.27
C GLY A 343 -10.44 0.65 14.24
N GLY A 344 -10.03 1.39 13.22
CA GLY A 344 -9.15 0.90 12.18
C GLY A 344 -7.73 0.80 12.70
N GLN A 345 -7.04 -0.31 12.39
CA GLN A 345 -5.71 -0.61 12.92
C GLN A 345 -4.77 -1.04 11.80
N MET A 346 -3.51 -0.64 11.90
CA MET A 346 -2.40 -1.11 11.08
C MET A 346 -1.96 -2.49 11.56
N ASN A 347 -2.74 -3.54 11.29
CA ASN A 347 -2.49 -4.89 11.85
C ASN A 347 -2.29 -5.99 10.80
N TYR A 348 -2.21 -5.61 9.53
CA TYR A 348 -1.84 -6.51 8.43
C TYR A 348 -0.51 -6.06 7.82
N PHE A 349 0.48 -6.94 7.80
CA PHE A 349 1.86 -6.59 7.44
C PHE A 349 2.10 -6.49 5.93
N ILE A 350 1.35 -7.24 5.12
CA ILE A 350 1.55 -7.31 3.67
C ILE A 350 0.64 -6.30 3.00
N ASN A 351 1.11 -5.05 2.97
CA ASN A 351 0.47 -3.92 2.32
C ASN A 351 1.51 -2.92 1.78
N GLU A 352 1.04 -1.91 1.08
CA GLU A 352 1.81 -0.86 0.43
C GLU A 352 2.63 -0.01 1.41
N PHE A 353 2.28 -0.04 2.69
CA PHE A 353 2.91 0.74 3.77
C PHE A 353 3.98 -0.05 4.52
N ARG A 354 4.26 -1.31 4.17
CA ARG A 354 5.24 -2.18 4.86
C ARG A 354 6.59 -1.48 5.10
N GLY A 355 7.25 -1.05 4.02
CA GLY A 355 8.56 -0.37 4.11
C GLY A 355 8.50 0.93 4.93
N PRO A 356 7.58 1.86 4.59
CA PRO A 356 7.36 3.10 5.35
C PRO A 356 7.07 2.89 6.85
N TRP A 357 6.28 1.87 7.20
CA TRP A 357 5.95 1.52 8.58
C TRP A 357 7.19 1.03 9.34
N ILE A 358 7.96 0.11 8.78
CA ILE A 358 9.23 -0.34 9.39
C ILE A 358 10.15 0.87 9.59
N PHE A 359 10.24 1.74 8.58
CA PHE A 359 11.06 2.95 8.65
C PHE A 359 10.66 3.88 9.80
N THR A 360 9.38 4.18 9.99
CA THR A 360 8.95 5.10 11.08
C THR A 360 9.16 4.50 12.47
N VAL A 361 8.95 3.20 12.64
CA VAL A 361 9.29 2.48 13.88
C VAL A 361 10.77 2.61 14.21
N LEU A 362 11.64 2.38 13.21
CA LEU A 362 13.07 2.55 13.35
C LEU A 362 13.46 4.01 13.64
N ARG A 363 13.00 4.96 12.81
CA ARG A 363 13.42 6.37 12.85
C ARG A 363 13.13 7.03 14.19
N TYR A 364 12.00 6.72 14.82
CA TYR A 364 11.58 7.37 16.06
C TYR A 364 11.77 6.52 17.31
N GLY A 365 12.17 5.25 17.17
CA GLY A 365 12.26 4.33 18.31
C GLY A 365 10.89 3.97 18.87
N LEU A 366 9.88 3.86 18.00
CA LEU A 366 8.52 3.47 18.40
C LEU A 366 8.48 1.96 18.73
N PRO A 367 7.45 1.48 19.44
CA PRO A 367 7.38 0.08 19.83
C PRO A 367 7.37 -0.87 18.62
N GLU A 368 8.37 -1.77 18.59
CA GLU A 368 8.45 -2.89 17.63
C GLU A 368 7.24 -3.83 17.71
N ALA A 369 6.50 -3.76 18.83
CA ALA A 369 5.19 -4.36 19.03
C ALA A 369 4.27 -4.19 17.82
N SER A 370 4.27 -3.00 17.20
CA SER A 370 3.43 -2.71 16.03
C SER A 370 3.66 -3.68 14.89
N ILE A 371 4.93 -3.96 14.55
CA ILE A 371 5.29 -4.89 13.49
C ILE A 371 5.12 -6.33 13.98
N ARG A 372 5.51 -6.63 15.22
CA ARG A 372 5.41 -7.97 15.81
C ARG A 372 3.96 -8.44 16.01
N ASN A 373 3.01 -7.51 16.10
CA ASN A 373 1.58 -7.80 16.21
C ASN A 373 0.84 -7.69 14.88
N ALA A 374 1.56 -7.55 13.77
CA ALA A 374 0.99 -7.56 12.43
C ALA A 374 0.86 -9.00 11.91
N GLY A 375 -0.36 -9.41 11.56
CA GLY A 375 -0.62 -10.69 10.90
C GLY A 375 -0.24 -10.65 9.42
N PHE A 376 -0.07 -11.82 8.82
CA PHE A 376 0.05 -11.95 7.36
C PHE A 376 -0.32 -13.35 6.90
N LYS A 377 -0.62 -13.48 5.60
CA LYS A 377 -0.89 -14.77 4.99
C LYS A 377 0.12 -15.07 3.88
N ILE A 378 0.44 -16.35 3.71
CA ILE A 378 1.15 -16.89 2.55
C ILE A 378 0.21 -17.89 1.88
N LYS A 379 0.02 -17.79 0.56
CA LYS A 379 -0.90 -18.65 -0.18
C LYS A 379 -0.20 -19.31 -1.37
N PRO A 380 -0.60 -20.54 -1.74
CA PRO A 380 -0.07 -21.22 -2.91
C PRO A 380 -0.73 -20.65 -4.17
N TYR A 381 0.09 -20.41 -5.19
CA TYR A 381 -0.32 -20.02 -6.53
C TYR A 381 0.07 -21.12 -7.51
N LYS A 382 -0.90 -21.66 -8.25
CA LYS A 382 -0.64 -22.70 -9.27
C LYS A 382 -0.22 -22.04 -10.58
N LYS A 383 1.05 -22.23 -10.95
CA LYS A 383 1.60 -21.82 -12.25
C LYS A 383 0.99 -22.57 -13.42
N ILE A 384 1.24 -22.10 -14.64
CA ILE A 384 0.86 -22.82 -15.87
C ILE A 384 1.43 -24.24 -15.96
N ASP A 385 2.64 -24.46 -15.43
CA ASP A 385 3.32 -25.76 -15.44
C ASP A 385 2.83 -26.73 -14.34
N GLY A 386 1.82 -26.31 -13.57
CA GLY A 386 1.18 -27.08 -12.51
C GLY A 386 1.88 -26.98 -11.14
N ARG A 387 3.09 -26.42 -11.06
CA ARG A 387 3.82 -26.24 -9.79
C ARG A 387 3.21 -25.13 -8.94
N ASP A 388 3.37 -25.26 -7.63
CA ASP A 388 3.04 -24.20 -6.68
C ASP A 388 4.20 -23.25 -6.43
N ILE A 389 3.88 -21.96 -6.41
CA ILE A 389 4.69 -20.91 -5.76
C ILE A 389 3.93 -20.44 -4.53
N HIS A 390 4.58 -20.43 -3.38
CA HIS A 390 4.02 -19.81 -2.18
C HIS A 390 4.41 -18.34 -2.14
N ALA A 391 3.42 -17.46 -2.27
CA ALA A 391 3.59 -16.03 -2.28
C ALA A 391 2.92 -15.39 -1.05
N LEU A 392 3.49 -14.28 -0.57
CA LEU A 392 2.82 -13.44 0.40
C LEU A 392 1.50 -12.95 -0.19
N ALA A 393 0.43 -12.96 0.60
CA ALA A 393 -0.89 -12.56 0.16
C ALA A 393 -1.19 -11.14 0.63
N ALA A 394 -1.65 -10.29 -0.28
CA ALA A 394 -2.21 -8.98 0.05
C ALA A 394 -3.72 -9.09 0.25
N TRP A 395 -4.35 -8.05 0.79
CA TRP A 395 -5.78 -8.13 1.11
C TRP A 395 -6.63 -8.39 -0.14
N GLU A 396 -6.41 -7.62 -1.21
CA GLU A 396 -7.05 -7.77 -2.51
C GLU A 396 -6.17 -8.52 -3.53
N GLY A 397 -5.01 -9.05 -3.13
CA GLY A 397 -4.07 -9.69 -4.06
C GLY A 397 -3.51 -8.73 -5.12
N SER A 398 -3.47 -7.43 -4.80
CA SER A 398 -3.01 -6.34 -5.67
C SER A 398 -1.50 -6.21 -5.66
N ALA A 399 -0.87 -6.07 -6.84
CA ALA A 399 0.57 -5.89 -6.99
C ALA A 399 1.09 -4.66 -6.23
N PHE A 400 0.31 -3.58 -6.14
CA PHE A 400 0.62 -2.38 -5.37
C PHE A 400 0.78 -2.66 -3.88
N GLN A 401 -0.10 -3.48 -3.30
CA GLN A 401 -0.01 -3.85 -1.88
C GLN A 401 1.19 -4.76 -1.61
N LEU A 402 1.54 -5.61 -2.58
CA LEU A 402 2.62 -6.58 -2.44
C LEU A 402 4.01 -5.93 -2.59
N LEU A 403 4.16 -5.09 -3.62
CA LEU A 403 5.43 -4.44 -3.98
C LEU A 403 5.60 -3.05 -3.33
N GLY A 404 4.50 -2.39 -2.95
CA GLY A 404 4.47 -1.00 -2.53
C GLY A 404 4.77 -0.02 -3.67
N LEU A 405 4.91 1.26 -3.32
CA LEU A 405 5.28 2.33 -4.26
C LEU A 405 6.80 2.42 -4.54
N SER A 406 7.60 1.62 -3.84
CA SER A 406 9.07 1.52 -3.96
C SER A 406 9.60 0.55 -2.91
N LEU A 407 10.67 -0.17 -3.23
CA LEU A 407 11.43 -1.00 -2.29
C LEU A 407 12.67 -0.24 -1.80
N PHE A 408 12.92 -0.20 -0.49
CA PHE A 408 14.00 0.65 0.05
C PHE A 408 14.53 0.26 1.43
N MET A 409 13.87 -0.65 2.13
CA MET A 409 14.29 -1.15 3.44
C MET A 409 15.34 -2.26 3.33
N GLN A 410 16.22 -2.19 2.34
CA GLN A 410 17.26 -3.20 2.08
C GLN A 410 16.73 -4.62 1.85
N GLU A 411 15.51 -4.75 1.34
CA GLU A 411 14.89 -6.04 1.00
C GLU A 411 15.76 -6.90 0.06
N HIS A 412 16.44 -6.27 -0.91
CA HIS A 412 17.34 -6.93 -1.87
C HIS A 412 18.60 -7.55 -1.25
N LEU A 413 18.99 -7.11 -0.05
CA LEU A 413 20.10 -7.73 0.67
C LEU A 413 19.60 -8.93 1.47
N ASN A 414 18.34 -8.93 1.90
CA ASN A 414 17.76 -9.98 2.72
C ASN A 414 17.21 -11.14 1.87
N SER A 415 17.80 -12.33 2.00
CA SER A 415 17.41 -13.52 1.23
C SER A 415 15.93 -13.90 1.34
N GLY A 416 15.35 -13.81 2.54
CA GLY A 416 13.92 -14.09 2.75
C GLY A 416 13.05 -13.11 1.97
N TRP A 417 13.30 -11.81 2.10
CA TRP A 417 12.58 -10.78 1.33
C TRP A 417 12.81 -10.87 -0.17
N THR A 418 14.07 -11.03 -0.61
CA THR A 418 14.42 -11.13 -2.03
C THR A 418 13.64 -12.25 -2.69
N LYS A 419 13.68 -13.47 -2.12
CA LYS A 419 12.92 -14.60 -2.66
C LYS A 419 11.40 -14.42 -2.55
N SER A 420 10.90 -13.83 -1.47
CA SER A 420 9.47 -13.51 -1.36
C SER A 420 9.00 -12.53 -2.45
N LEU A 421 9.81 -11.51 -2.76
CA LEU A 421 9.53 -10.54 -3.82
C LEU A 421 9.66 -11.16 -5.21
N GLU A 422 10.66 -12.02 -5.44
CA GLU A 422 10.80 -12.80 -6.68
C GLU A 422 9.56 -13.69 -6.91
N ASN A 423 9.07 -14.36 -5.87
CA ASN A 423 7.84 -15.16 -5.95
C ASN A 423 6.62 -14.31 -6.34
N ILE A 424 6.49 -13.11 -5.76
CA ILE A 424 5.41 -12.17 -6.11
C ILE A 424 5.49 -11.78 -7.59
N VAL A 425 6.66 -11.34 -8.06
CA VAL A 425 6.86 -10.92 -9.45
C VAL A 425 6.65 -12.10 -10.40
N GLU A 426 7.10 -13.31 -10.04
CA GLU A 426 6.86 -14.51 -10.85
C GLU A 426 5.37 -14.88 -10.92
N THR A 427 4.62 -14.73 -9.84
CA THR A 427 3.16 -14.93 -9.83
C THR A 427 2.46 -13.93 -10.75
N GLU A 428 2.77 -12.64 -10.66
CA GLU A 428 2.18 -11.60 -11.52
C GLU A 428 2.54 -11.82 -13.01
N LEU A 429 3.79 -12.18 -13.31
CA LEU A 429 4.24 -12.49 -14.66
C LEU A 429 3.52 -13.71 -15.25
N ASP A 430 3.43 -14.82 -14.51
CA ASP A 430 2.73 -16.02 -14.96
C ASP A 430 1.23 -15.74 -15.14
N TYR A 431 0.59 -15.00 -14.22
CA TYR A 431 -0.82 -14.65 -14.34
C TYR A 431 -1.08 -13.78 -15.56
N SER A 432 -0.30 -12.72 -15.71
CA SER A 432 -0.42 -11.75 -16.80
C SER A 432 -0.16 -12.40 -18.14
N GLY A 433 0.86 -13.25 -18.26
CA GLY A 433 1.14 -14.03 -19.47
C GLY A 433 0.00 -14.97 -19.85
N ARG A 434 -0.58 -15.70 -18.89
CA ARG A 434 -1.74 -16.59 -19.13
C ARG A 434 -2.98 -15.85 -19.60
N LYS A 435 -3.14 -14.60 -19.19
CA LYS A 435 -4.32 -13.77 -19.46
C LYS A 435 -4.07 -12.69 -20.51
N ASN A 436 -2.88 -12.64 -21.09
CA ASN A 436 -2.44 -11.63 -22.05
C ASN A 436 -2.70 -10.19 -21.55
N LEU A 437 -2.28 -9.92 -20.30
CA LEU A 437 -2.44 -8.63 -19.64
C LEU A 437 -1.18 -7.77 -19.87
N PRO A 438 -1.29 -6.54 -20.41
CA PRO A 438 -0.14 -5.66 -20.67
C PRO A 438 0.30 -4.88 -19.40
N GLY A 439 0.42 -5.56 -18.27
CA GLY A 439 0.73 -4.97 -16.96
C GLY A 439 0.34 -5.92 -15.83
N PHE A 440 0.46 -5.48 -14.58
CA PHE A 440 0.10 -6.29 -13.40
C PHE A 440 -1.25 -5.87 -12.83
N LEU A 441 -1.96 -6.80 -12.19
CA LEU A 441 -3.23 -6.49 -11.53
C LEU A 441 -2.97 -5.72 -10.25
N SER A 442 -3.45 -4.49 -10.18
CA SER A 442 -3.06 -3.56 -9.13
C SER A 442 -4.17 -2.53 -8.88
N GLU A 443 -4.25 -2.01 -7.65
CA GLU A 443 -5.22 -0.96 -7.28
C GLU A 443 -5.13 0.22 -8.25
N SER A 444 -6.20 0.52 -8.97
CA SER A 444 -6.17 1.55 -10.00
C SER A 444 -7.57 1.98 -10.39
N TYR A 445 -7.63 2.90 -11.35
CA TYR A 445 -8.84 3.05 -12.16
C TYR A 445 -9.10 1.74 -12.92
N SER A 446 -10.35 1.26 -12.92
CA SER A 446 -10.72 -0.02 -13.56
C SER A 446 -11.05 0.13 -15.05
N GLY A 447 -11.21 1.37 -15.53
CA GLY A 447 -11.78 1.67 -16.86
C GLY A 447 -13.31 1.67 -16.88
N ASN A 448 -13.99 1.35 -15.78
CA ASN A 448 -15.45 1.45 -15.67
C ASN A 448 -15.86 2.86 -15.22
N GLY A 449 -15.76 3.82 -16.13
CA GLY A 449 -16.01 5.23 -15.82
C GLY A 449 -14.91 5.82 -14.94
N ALA A 450 -15.28 6.48 -13.83
CA ALA A 450 -14.35 7.07 -12.87
C ALA A 450 -14.08 6.17 -11.65
N GLU A 451 -14.36 4.88 -11.74
CA GLU A 451 -14.15 3.92 -10.64
C GLU A 451 -12.65 3.71 -10.39
N TYR A 452 -12.19 4.20 -9.24
CA TYR A 452 -10.89 3.86 -8.65
C TYR A 452 -11.11 2.83 -7.53
N THR A 453 -10.41 1.70 -7.55
CA THR A 453 -10.71 0.57 -6.66
C THR A 453 -9.50 -0.31 -6.33
N GLY A 454 -9.43 -0.74 -5.07
CA GLY A 454 -8.47 -1.73 -4.60
C GLY A 454 -8.82 -3.17 -5.00
N TYR A 455 -10.05 -3.42 -5.48
CA TYR A 455 -10.53 -4.77 -5.85
C TYR A 455 -9.99 -5.26 -7.21
N ILE A 456 -8.75 -4.91 -7.56
CA ILE A 456 -8.03 -5.39 -8.75
C ILE A 456 -6.85 -6.23 -8.25
N GLY A 457 -6.82 -7.51 -8.59
CA GLY A 457 -5.79 -8.41 -8.06
C GLY A 457 -6.00 -9.89 -8.39
N ILE A 458 -5.07 -10.72 -7.93
CA ILE A 458 -5.08 -12.17 -8.14
C ILE A 458 -5.74 -12.88 -6.96
N GLN A 459 -6.89 -13.53 -7.19
CA GLN A 459 -7.68 -14.20 -6.15
C GLN A 459 -6.90 -15.25 -5.35
N ASP A 460 -6.03 -16.03 -6.02
CA ASP A 460 -5.26 -17.11 -5.38
C ASP A 460 -4.39 -16.58 -4.24
N ILE A 461 -3.86 -15.36 -4.39
CA ILE A 461 -3.00 -14.68 -3.41
C ILE A 461 -3.69 -13.50 -2.72
N ALA A 462 -5.03 -13.46 -2.73
CA ALA A 462 -5.82 -12.50 -1.98
C ALA A 462 -6.26 -13.07 -0.62
N VAL A 463 -6.36 -12.20 0.39
CA VAL A 463 -6.98 -12.55 1.69
C VAL A 463 -8.50 -12.52 1.57
N THR A 464 -9.05 -11.54 0.85
CA THR A 464 -10.49 -11.41 0.66
C THR A 464 -11.05 -12.56 -0.18
N ASP A 465 -12.28 -12.96 0.14
CA ASP A 465 -13.11 -13.87 -0.63
C ASP A 465 -14.01 -13.12 -1.63
N LYS A 466 -14.00 -11.79 -1.60
CA LYS A 466 -14.77 -10.96 -2.53
C LYS A 466 -14.26 -11.14 -3.95
N PRO A 467 -15.15 -11.15 -4.95
CA PRO A 467 -14.75 -11.20 -6.36
C PRO A 467 -13.86 -10.01 -6.72
N LEU A 468 -12.76 -10.29 -7.41
CA LEU A 468 -11.78 -9.31 -7.87
C LEU A 468 -11.88 -9.05 -9.38
N ILE A 469 -11.54 -7.84 -9.78
CA ILE A 469 -11.34 -7.42 -11.16
C ILE A 469 -9.98 -7.97 -11.63
N THR A 470 -10.03 -8.78 -12.68
CA THR A 470 -8.87 -9.53 -13.20
C THR A 470 -8.53 -9.16 -14.65
N HIS A 471 -9.12 -8.07 -15.15
CA HIS A 471 -9.03 -7.63 -16.55
C HIS A 471 -8.59 -6.17 -16.71
N ALA A 472 -8.19 -5.50 -15.63
CA ALA A 472 -7.72 -4.11 -15.64
C ALA A 472 -6.29 -4.01 -15.09
N PRO A 473 -5.29 -4.61 -15.76
CA PRO A 473 -3.89 -4.45 -15.39
C PRO A 473 -3.43 -3.00 -15.52
N SER A 474 -2.50 -2.62 -14.66
CA SER A 474 -1.87 -1.31 -14.64
C SER A 474 -0.36 -1.41 -14.91
N LEU A 475 0.21 -0.33 -15.47
CA LEU A 475 1.63 -0.25 -15.83
C LEU A 475 2.53 0.11 -14.64
N TYR A 476 2.00 0.76 -13.60
CA TYR A 476 2.88 1.49 -12.69
C TYR A 476 3.75 0.60 -11.79
N THR A 477 3.30 -0.59 -11.44
CA THR A 477 4.07 -1.53 -10.61
C THR A 477 5.25 -2.14 -11.35
N LEU A 478 5.28 -2.06 -12.69
CA LEU A 478 6.37 -2.61 -13.51
C LEU A 478 7.72 -1.97 -13.16
N GLY A 479 7.74 -0.69 -12.80
CA GLY A 479 8.96 -0.03 -12.34
C GLY A 479 9.50 -0.63 -11.04
N VAL A 480 8.62 -0.90 -10.06
CA VAL A 480 9.05 -1.50 -8.79
C VAL A 480 9.42 -2.97 -8.98
N ALA A 481 8.69 -3.70 -9.83
CA ALA A 481 8.99 -5.07 -10.19
C ALA A 481 10.34 -5.20 -10.91
N TYR A 482 10.73 -4.20 -11.72
CA TYR A 482 12.02 -4.14 -12.38
C TYR A 482 13.19 -4.10 -11.38
N MET A 483 13.00 -3.50 -10.20
CA MET A 483 14.00 -3.54 -9.13
C MET A 483 14.25 -4.94 -8.57
N VAL A 484 13.29 -5.86 -8.74
CA VAL A 484 13.35 -7.23 -8.24
C VAL A 484 13.86 -8.18 -9.31
N ALA A 485 13.31 -8.11 -10.52
CA ALA A 485 13.61 -9.06 -11.60
C ALA A 485 13.78 -8.35 -12.96
N PRO A 486 14.85 -7.56 -13.14
CA PRO A 486 14.98 -6.64 -14.28
C PRO A 486 14.93 -7.36 -15.64
N GLU A 487 15.64 -8.48 -15.78
CA GLU A 487 15.66 -9.27 -17.02
C GLU A 487 14.28 -9.87 -17.36
N ARG A 488 13.52 -10.31 -16.35
CA ARG A 488 12.19 -10.89 -16.55
C ARG A 488 11.16 -9.82 -16.92
N ILE A 489 11.27 -8.64 -16.31
CA ILE A 489 10.40 -7.50 -16.65
C ILE A 489 10.70 -6.99 -18.05
N GLU A 490 11.96 -6.86 -18.45
CA GLU A 490 12.31 -6.50 -19.84
C GLU A 490 11.74 -7.51 -20.84
N GLY A 491 11.90 -8.82 -20.59
CA GLY A 491 11.30 -9.85 -21.44
C GLY A 491 9.77 -9.79 -21.50
N PHE A 492 9.11 -9.47 -20.39
CA PHE A 492 7.67 -9.26 -20.34
C PHE A 492 7.21 -8.04 -21.14
N LEU A 493 7.92 -6.91 -20.99
CA LEU A 493 7.67 -5.68 -21.74
C LEU A 493 7.84 -5.91 -23.23
N ALA A 494 8.92 -6.59 -23.65
CA ALA A 494 9.15 -6.96 -25.04
C ALA A 494 7.99 -7.80 -25.61
N GLY A 495 7.53 -8.80 -24.85
CA GLY A 495 6.43 -9.68 -25.25
C GLY A 495 5.07 -8.98 -25.40
N HIS A 496 4.82 -7.90 -24.65
CA HIS A 496 3.57 -7.15 -24.66
C HIS A 496 3.69 -5.76 -25.31
N TRP A 497 4.84 -5.45 -25.91
CA TRP A 497 5.16 -4.11 -26.37
C TRP A 497 4.12 -3.50 -27.32
N PRO A 498 3.56 -4.23 -28.31
CA PRO A 498 2.55 -3.65 -29.20
C PRO A 498 1.34 -3.04 -28.47
N MET A 499 0.95 -3.62 -27.32
CA MET A 499 -0.15 -3.11 -26.51
C MET A 499 0.33 -1.99 -25.57
N ILE A 500 1.48 -2.18 -24.92
CA ILE A 500 2.07 -1.19 -23.99
C ILE A 500 2.43 0.11 -24.70
N SER A 501 3.02 0.04 -25.90
CA SER A 501 3.37 1.23 -26.69
C SER A 501 2.15 2.06 -27.07
N GLY A 502 0.97 1.44 -27.19
CA GLY A 502 -0.30 2.11 -27.45
C GLY A 502 -0.85 2.88 -26.25
N LEU A 503 -0.30 2.67 -25.05
CA LEU A 503 -0.67 3.38 -23.82
C LEU A 503 0.20 4.64 -23.59
N LEU A 504 1.28 4.81 -24.36
CA LEU A 504 2.19 5.94 -24.21
C LEU A 504 1.54 7.20 -24.76
N THR A 505 1.63 8.31 -24.01
CA THR A 505 1.06 9.60 -24.44
C THR A 505 2.10 10.72 -24.44
N SER A 506 1.68 11.94 -24.78
CA SER A 506 2.54 13.13 -24.63
C SER A 506 2.80 13.49 -23.17
N HIS A 507 1.93 13.09 -22.24
CA HIS A 507 1.97 13.43 -20.82
C HIS A 507 2.17 12.21 -19.92
N GLY A 508 2.94 11.21 -20.37
CA GLY A 508 3.18 9.95 -19.65
C GLY A 508 2.20 8.83 -20.04
N PRO A 509 2.43 7.59 -19.60
CA PRO A 509 1.58 6.47 -19.99
C PRO A 509 0.22 6.56 -19.31
N TRP A 510 -0.83 6.09 -19.99
CA TRP A 510 -2.11 5.81 -19.35
C TRP A 510 -1.95 4.77 -18.23
N GLU A 511 -2.88 4.77 -17.27
CA GLU A 511 -2.89 3.86 -16.11
C GLU A 511 -2.65 2.40 -16.54
N GLY A 512 -3.37 1.96 -17.56
CA GLY A 512 -3.31 0.59 -18.03
C GLY A 512 -4.28 0.33 -19.18
N TYR A 513 -4.73 -0.92 -19.29
CA TYR A 513 -5.60 -1.36 -20.39
C TYR A 513 -6.67 -2.29 -19.86
N ASN A 514 -7.93 -1.98 -20.16
CA ASN A 514 -9.04 -2.85 -19.82
C ASN A 514 -9.18 -3.92 -20.91
N THR A 515 -8.81 -5.16 -20.60
CA THR A 515 -8.84 -6.26 -21.58
C THR A 515 -10.24 -6.77 -21.87
N SER A 516 -11.23 -6.44 -21.03
CA SER A 516 -12.64 -6.79 -21.27
C SER A 516 -13.28 -5.87 -22.32
N THR A 517 -13.00 -4.57 -22.28
CA THR A 517 -13.49 -3.59 -23.26
C THR A 517 -12.53 -3.37 -24.43
N ARG A 518 -11.27 -3.78 -24.26
CA ARG A 518 -10.16 -3.56 -25.22
C ARG A 518 -9.83 -2.08 -25.42
N GLU A 519 -9.83 -1.33 -24.33
CA GLU A 519 -9.60 0.12 -24.35
C GLU A 519 -8.52 0.53 -23.33
N PRO A 520 -7.73 1.58 -23.62
CA PRO A 520 -6.88 2.21 -22.62
C PRO A 520 -7.70 2.70 -21.42
N ILE A 521 -7.17 2.50 -20.22
CA ILE A 521 -7.70 3.11 -19.00
C ILE A 521 -7.12 4.52 -18.92
N ALA A 522 -7.85 5.49 -19.47
CA ALA A 522 -7.38 6.86 -19.69
C ALA A 522 -7.35 7.73 -18.42
N TYR A 523 -6.73 7.23 -17.36
CA TYR A 523 -6.43 7.95 -16.12
C TYR A 523 -4.93 7.95 -15.83
N GLN A 524 -4.47 8.91 -15.04
CA GLN A 524 -3.11 8.90 -14.50
C GLN A 524 -3.12 9.57 -13.13
N THR A 525 -2.73 8.82 -12.09
CA THR A 525 -2.42 9.40 -10.78
C THR A 525 -0.94 9.69 -10.68
N THR A 526 -0.60 10.75 -9.96
CA THR A 526 0.78 11.15 -9.71
C THR A 526 1.51 10.07 -8.93
N ALA A 527 0.90 9.54 -7.86
CA ALA A 527 1.57 8.53 -7.03
C ALA A 527 1.95 7.28 -7.84
N HIS A 528 1.07 6.80 -8.73
CA HIS A 528 1.34 5.65 -9.59
C HIS A 528 2.42 5.98 -10.63
N THR A 529 2.26 7.08 -11.36
CA THR A 529 3.21 7.45 -12.41
C THR A 529 4.61 7.68 -11.84
N LEU A 530 4.73 8.34 -10.68
CA LEU A 530 6.00 8.53 -10.00
C LEU A 530 6.57 7.22 -9.42
N SER A 531 5.72 6.27 -9.01
CA SER A 531 6.17 4.93 -8.60
C SER A 531 6.84 4.18 -9.76
N LEU A 532 6.28 4.26 -10.97
CA LEU A 532 6.89 3.69 -12.18
C LEU A 532 8.27 4.30 -12.42
N ILE A 533 8.36 5.62 -12.37
CA ILE A 533 9.61 6.36 -12.61
C ILE A 533 10.67 5.99 -11.56
N LEU A 534 10.32 6.08 -10.28
CA LEU A 534 11.25 5.83 -9.18
C LEU A 534 11.71 4.37 -9.11
N GLY A 535 10.81 3.43 -9.42
CA GLY A 535 11.15 2.02 -9.55
C GLY A 535 12.12 1.78 -10.71
N GLY A 536 11.84 2.35 -11.89
CA GLY A 536 12.72 2.24 -13.06
C GLY A 536 14.10 2.89 -12.87
N ILE A 537 14.18 3.98 -12.09
CA ILE A 537 15.46 4.59 -11.69
C ILE A 537 16.23 3.68 -10.70
N GLY A 538 15.55 2.89 -9.86
CA GLY A 538 16.18 1.90 -8.99
C GLY A 538 17.14 2.46 -7.93
N SER A 539 16.97 3.71 -7.50
CA SER A 539 17.88 4.36 -6.54
C SER A 539 17.45 4.23 -5.07
N ALA A 540 16.20 3.83 -4.81
CA ALA A 540 15.58 3.94 -3.50
C ALA A 540 16.32 3.18 -2.37
N HIS A 541 16.81 1.98 -2.63
CA HIS A 541 17.63 1.22 -1.66
C HIS A 541 18.93 1.92 -1.28
N GLU A 542 19.67 2.44 -2.27
CA GLU A 542 20.95 3.11 -2.02
C GLU A 542 20.73 4.42 -1.25
N ASN A 543 19.72 5.18 -1.66
CA ASN A 543 19.34 6.43 -1.01
C ASN A 543 18.94 6.18 0.46
N MET A 544 18.07 5.19 0.71
CA MET A 544 17.71 4.85 2.09
C MET A 544 18.91 4.32 2.88
N ASN A 545 19.80 3.51 2.28
CA ASN A 545 20.99 3.03 2.99
C ASN A 545 21.90 4.17 3.45
N ARG A 546 22.13 5.18 2.61
CA ARG A 546 22.87 6.39 3.01
C ARG A 546 22.18 7.12 4.16
N TYR A 547 20.86 7.24 4.12
CA TYR A 547 20.09 7.86 5.20
C TYR A 547 20.20 7.06 6.50
N LEU A 548 19.99 5.73 6.46
CA LEU A 548 20.09 4.87 7.62
C LEU A 548 21.49 4.91 8.23
N THR A 549 22.53 4.92 7.40
CA THR A 549 23.92 5.06 7.83
C THR A 549 24.16 6.42 8.50
N LEU A 550 23.71 7.52 7.87
CA LEU A 550 23.79 8.86 8.44
C LEU A 550 23.13 8.96 9.83
N LYS A 551 22.03 8.22 10.03
CA LYS A 551 21.27 8.21 11.28
C LYS A 551 21.67 7.11 12.26
N GLY A 552 22.67 6.29 11.94
CA GLY A 552 23.08 5.16 12.78
C GLY A 552 21.97 4.11 12.96
N LEU A 553 21.06 3.98 11.99
CA LEU A 553 19.90 3.10 12.05
C LEU A 553 20.14 1.72 11.41
N THR A 554 21.24 1.54 10.67
CA THR A 554 21.54 0.29 9.96
C THR A 554 21.51 -0.92 10.90
N GLY A 555 22.26 -0.89 12.01
CA GLY A 555 22.27 -2.01 12.97
C GLY A 555 20.91 -2.30 13.62
N ARG A 556 20.02 -1.31 13.72
CA ARG A 556 18.65 -1.54 14.22
C ARG A 556 17.79 -2.23 13.18
N LEU A 557 17.93 -1.87 11.90
CA LEU A 557 17.28 -2.60 10.80
C LEU A 557 17.79 -4.05 10.72
N GLU A 558 19.09 -4.27 10.91
CA GLU A 558 19.70 -5.60 10.98
C GLU A 558 19.04 -6.48 12.05
N ASN A 559 18.86 -5.94 13.25
CA ASN A 559 18.18 -6.65 14.34
C ASN A 559 16.72 -6.99 14.03
N LEU A 560 15.99 -6.11 13.32
CA LEU A 560 14.62 -6.43 12.89
C LEU A 560 14.57 -7.57 11.87
N TYR A 561 15.64 -7.76 11.10
CA TYR A 561 15.76 -8.79 10.07
C TYR A 561 16.57 -10.01 10.50
N GLU A 562 16.88 -10.12 11.79
CA GLU A 562 17.67 -11.22 12.32
C GLU A 562 17.02 -12.56 11.95
N PRO A 563 17.78 -13.50 11.36
CA PRO A 563 17.25 -14.81 11.03
C PRO A 563 16.95 -15.63 12.28
N GLY A 564 15.96 -16.52 12.17
CA GLY A 564 15.70 -17.53 13.17
C GLY A 564 16.80 -18.57 13.31
N GLY A 565 16.66 -19.47 14.29
CA GLY A 565 17.52 -20.65 14.42
C GLY A 565 17.00 -21.83 13.60
N PRO A 566 17.86 -22.79 13.21
CA PRO A 566 17.40 -24.02 12.58
C PRO A 566 16.47 -24.79 13.53
N LEU A 567 15.39 -25.34 12.98
CA LEU A 567 14.37 -26.05 13.75
C LEU A 567 13.95 -27.32 13.02
N ASP A 568 14.00 -28.46 13.72
CA ASP A 568 13.33 -29.70 13.30
C ASP A 568 12.07 -29.90 14.17
N LEU A 569 10.88 -29.80 13.58
CA LEU A 569 9.62 -29.95 14.32
C LEU A 569 9.39 -31.38 14.82
N PHE A 570 10.05 -32.38 14.24
CA PHE A 570 10.01 -33.77 14.71
C PHE A 570 11.09 -34.11 15.74
N SER A 571 11.93 -33.15 16.14
CA SER A 571 12.91 -33.31 17.21
C SER A 571 12.28 -33.96 18.45
N PRO A 572 12.97 -34.90 19.13
CA PRO A 572 12.45 -35.56 20.33
C PRO A 572 12.05 -34.60 21.45
N ARG A 573 12.60 -33.38 21.45
CA ARG A 573 12.29 -32.35 22.45
C ARG A 573 10.94 -31.68 22.24
N ASN A 574 10.40 -31.73 21.02
CA ASN A 574 9.12 -31.10 20.69
C ASN A 574 7.96 -32.04 21.01
N GLN A 575 6.88 -31.47 21.52
CA GLN A 575 5.63 -32.18 21.70
C GLN A 575 4.86 -32.17 20.38
N VAL A 576 4.49 -33.37 19.90
CA VAL A 576 3.71 -33.55 18.68
C VAL A 576 2.40 -34.24 19.04
N THR A 577 1.28 -33.58 18.80
CA THR A 577 -0.04 -34.05 19.25
C THR A 577 -1.06 -33.97 18.12
N PRO A 578 -1.64 -35.10 17.67
CA PRO A 578 -2.76 -35.08 16.74
C PRO A 578 -4.03 -34.59 17.45
N TRP A 579 -4.91 -33.92 16.71
CA TRP A 579 -6.19 -33.45 17.23
C TRP A 579 -7.27 -33.45 16.15
N THR A 580 -8.54 -33.50 16.56
CA THR A 580 -9.71 -33.34 15.67
C THR A 580 -10.80 -32.56 16.39
N ALA A 581 -11.53 -31.72 15.67
CA ALA A 581 -12.63 -30.92 16.22
C ALA A 581 -13.86 -31.77 16.59
N ASP A 582 -14.08 -32.90 15.91
CA ASP A 582 -15.26 -33.76 16.07
C ASP A 582 -15.03 -34.97 17.00
N HIS A 583 -13.89 -35.01 17.69
CA HIS A 583 -13.45 -36.11 18.55
C HIS A 583 -13.44 -37.52 17.91
N LYS A 584 -13.47 -37.62 16.57
CA LYS A 584 -13.35 -38.90 15.87
C LYS A 584 -11.96 -39.52 16.00
N MET A 585 -11.89 -40.82 15.73
CA MET A 585 -10.64 -41.58 15.82
C MET A 585 -9.61 -41.10 14.80
N ILE A 586 -8.41 -40.77 15.29
CA ILE A 586 -7.23 -40.45 14.47
C ILE A 586 -6.24 -41.60 14.61
N HIS A 587 -5.76 -42.12 13.49
CA HIS A 587 -4.62 -43.03 13.47
C HIS A 587 -3.34 -42.21 13.28
N PHE A 588 -2.65 -41.94 14.39
CA PHE A 588 -1.39 -41.22 14.39
C PHE A 588 -0.24 -42.12 14.84
N LYS A 589 0.83 -42.17 14.03
CA LYS A 589 2.04 -42.92 14.35
C LYS A 589 3.26 -42.03 14.17
N ARG A 590 3.93 -41.67 15.27
CA ARG A 590 5.26 -41.04 15.22
C ARG A 590 6.29 -42.07 14.76
N GLN A 591 7.20 -41.66 13.89
CA GLN A 591 8.28 -42.46 13.33
C GLN A 591 9.60 -41.69 13.51
N LYS A 592 10.75 -42.34 13.31
CA LYS A 592 12.05 -41.66 13.42
C LYS A 592 12.11 -40.55 12.37
N GLY A 593 12.13 -39.29 12.81
CA GLY A 593 12.19 -38.11 11.95
C GLY A 593 10.86 -37.70 11.29
N GLY A 594 9.72 -38.29 11.67
CA GLY A 594 8.46 -37.98 11.01
C GLY A 594 7.20 -38.53 11.69
N CYS A 595 6.08 -38.48 10.99
CA CYS A 595 4.83 -39.08 11.42
C CYS A 595 3.97 -39.57 10.25
N ARG A 596 3.08 -40.51 10.51
CA ARG A 596 1.92 -40.80 9.67
C ARG A 596 0.65 -40.36 10.37
N PHE A 597 -0.19 -39.64 9.65
CA PHE A 597 -1.48 -39.13 10.10
C PHE A 597 -2.57 -39.64 9.17
N GLN A 598 -3.57 -40.32 9.75
CA GLN A 598 -4.72 -40.81 9.01
C GLN A 598 -6.01 -40.50 9.78
N ALA A 599 -6.97 -39.88 9.10
CA ALA A 599 -8.28 -39.53 9.66
C ALA A 599 -9.37 -39.52 8.59
N LEU A 600 -10.60 -39.85 8.98
CA LEU A 600 -11.81 -39.60 8.18
C LEU A 600 -12.35 -38.22 8.57
N LEU A 601 -12.09 -37.18 7.76
CA LEU A 601 -12.55 -35.83 8.07
C LEU A 601 -14.09 -35.80 8.05
N ALA A 602 -14.73 -35.35 9.13
CA ALA A 602 -16.07 -34.73 9.07
C ALA A 602 -16.06 -33.28 9.58
N GLY A 603 -14.92 -32.80 10.05
CA GLY A 603 -14.60 -31.43 10.41
C GLY A 603 -13.09 -31.20 10.26
N THR A 604 -12.57 -30.15 10.87
CA THR A 604 -11.13 -29.85 10.88
C THR A 604 -10.37 -30.78 11.81
N CYS A 605 -9.23 -31.30 11.37
CA CYS A 605 -8.28 -32.01 12.22
C CYS A 605 -6.86 -31.54 11.94
N GLY A 606 -5.89 -31.99 12.71
CA GLY A 606 -4.52 -31.57 12.46
C GLY A 606 -3.48 -32.18 13.38
N ILE A 607 -2.28 -31.66 13.24
CA ILE A 607 -1.11 -32.00 14.04
C ILE A 607 -0.60 -30.71 14.66
N LYS A 608 -0.53 -30.70 15.99
CA LYS A 608 0.05 -29.62 16.78
C LYS A 608 1.51 -29.96 17.10
N PHE A 609 2.39 -28.99 16.93
CA PHE A 609 3.79 -29.05 17.33
C PHE A 609 4.05 -27.94 18.34
N GLU A 610 4.57 -28.28 19.51
CA GLU A 610 4.92 -27.32 20.55
C GLU A 610 6.42 -27.44 20.86
N VAL A 611 7.14 -26.32 20.78
CA VAL A 611 8.58 -26.25 21.05
C VAL A 611 8.81 -26.06 22.55
N PRO A 612 9.89 -26.59 23.14
CA PRO A 612 10.11 -26.52 24.59
C PRO A 612 10.44 -25.10 25.10
N GLU A 613 10.96 -24.20 24.27
CA GLU A 613 11.43 -22.87 24.67
C GLU A 613 10.28 -21.99 25.20
N ASP A 614 10.38 -21.52 26.44
CA ASP A 614 9.30 -20.73 27.09
C ASP A 614 8.99 -19.42 26.37
N ARG A 615 10.02 -18.78 25.82
CA ARG A 615 9.89 -17.54 25.03
C ARG A 615 9.52 -17.78 23.57
N GLY A 616 9.38 -19.04 23.16
CA GLY A 616 9.22 -19.44 21.76
C GLY A 616 10.50 -19.25 20.94
N ILE A 617 10.38 -19.44 19.64
CA ILE A 617 11.47 -19.37 18.65
C ILE A 617 11.17 -18.34 17.56
N SER A 618 12.17 -18.02 16.73
CA SER A 618 11.99 -17.18 15.54
C SER A 618 12.01 -18.03 14.27
N LEU A 619 11.09 -17.72 13.34
CA LEU A 619 11.05 -18.25 11.97
C LEU A 619 11.37 -17.18 10.93
N SER A 620 11.90 -16.04 11.36
CA SER A 620 12.26 -14.93 10.49
C SER A 620 13.36 -15.34 9.50
N ASN A 621 13.25 -14.89 8.26
CA ASN A 621 14.30 -15.00 7.23
C ASN A 621 14.81 -16.44 7.00
N GLY A 622 13.96 -17.31 6.45
CA GLY A 622 14.35 -18.69 6.16
C GLY A 622 13.36 -19.43 5.27
N THR A 623 13.55 -20.74 5.17
CA THR A 623 12.68 -21.63 4.39
C THR A 623 12.10 -22.70 5.29
N LEU A 624 10.78 -22.82 5.29
CA LEU A 624 10.06 -23.92 5.88
C LEU A 624 9.94 -25.05 4.85
N ARG A 625 10.35 -26.28 5.20
CA ARG A 625 10.29 -27.44 4.31
C ARG A 625 9.41 -28.53 4.87
N ILE A 626 8.57 -29.10 4.01
CA ILE A 626 7.70 -30.22 4.36
C ILE A 626 7.91 -31.33 3.33
N ARG A 627 8.47 -32.45 3.76
CA ARG A 627 8.59 -33.65 2.92
C ARG A 627 7.52 -34.65 3.30
N TYR A 628 6.81 -35.14 2.29
CA TYR A 628 5.60 -35.91 2.52
C TYR A 628 5.34 -36.99 1.44
N ARG A 629 4.48 -37.93 1.79
CA ARG A 629 3.89 -38.96 0.94
C ARG A 629 2.40 -39.03 1.21
N THR A 630 1.60 -39.04 0.15
CA THR A 630 0.15 -39.25 0.27
C THR A 630 -0.41 -39.91 -0.99
N GLY A 631 -1.40 -40.78 -0.81
CA GLY A 631 -2.09 -41.45 -1.91
C GLY A 631 -3.18 -40.60 -2.56
N LYS A 632 -3.65 -39.54 -1.88
CA LYS A 632 -4.71 -38.63 -2.37
C LYS A 632 -4.30 -37.19 -2.11
N ALA A 633 -4.67 -36.28 -3.00
CA ALA A 633 -4.39 -34.88 -2.80
C ALA A 633 -5.13 -34.34 -1.55
N VAL A 634 -4.47 -33.45 -0.82
CA VAL A 634 -5.05 -32.67 0.29
C VAL A 634 -5.01 -31.21 -0.12
N GLU A 635 -6.14 -30.67 -0.58
CA GLU A 635 -6.21 -29.33 -1.18
C GLU A 635 -6.23 -28.19 -0.15
N ASP A 636 -6.87 -28.43 1.00
CA ASP A 636 -7.06 -27.43 2.05
C ASP A 636 -6.19 -27.77 3.27
N ALA A 637 -4.90 -27.47 3.18
CA ALA A 637 -4.00 -27.52 4.33
C ALA A 637 -3.60 -26.11 4.78
N LEU A 638 -3.66 -25.90 6.10
CA LEU A 638 -3.33 -24.63 6.72
C LEU A 638 -2.31 -24.85 7.82
N LEU A 639 -1.16 -24.19 7.73
CA LEU A 639 -0.25 -24.03 8.85
C LEU A 639 -0.55 -22.70 9.56
N SER A 640 -0.89 -22.79 10.83
CA SER A 640 -1.06 -21.62 11.70
C SER A 640 -0.02 -21.64 12.81
N VAL A 641 0.38 -20.46 13.28
CA VAL A 641 1.33 -20.30 14.38
C VAL A 641 0.71 -19.55 15.55
N LYS A 642 1.15 -19.86 16.77
CA LYS A 642 0.79 -19.11 17.98
C LYS A 642 2.04 -18.72 18.76
N ARG A 643 2.01 -17.52 19.32
CA ARG A 643 3.06 -17.03 20.22
C ARG A 643 2.98 -17.70 21.59
N ALA A 644 4.08 -17.63 22.35
CA ALA A 644 4.12 -18.08 23.74
C ALA A 644 3.04 -17.37 24.59
N LYS A 645 2.48 -18.06 25.59
CA LYS A 645 1.50 -17.45 26.51
C LYS A 645 2.11 -16.32 27.35
N ALA A 646 3.40 -16.41 27.63
CA ALA A 646 4.16 -15.39 28.35
C ALA A 646 4.64 -14.23 27.44
N ASP A 647 4.21 -14.20 26.18
CA ASP A 647 4.51 -13.09 25.29
C ASP A 647 3.88 -11.80 25.82
N PRO A 648 4.65 -10.71 25.98
CA PRO A 648 4.15 -9.47 26.56
C PRO A 648 3.14 -8.73 25.67
N PHE A 649 2.98 -9.14 24.40
CA PHE A 649 2.14 -8.42 23.45
C PHE A 649 0.69 -8.93 23.39
N PRO A 650 -0.29 -8.02 23.15
CA PRO A 650 -1.69 -8.39 22.97
C PRO A 650 -1.87 -9.47 21.90
N LYS A 651 -2.90 -10.30 22.04
CA LYS A 651 -3.19 -11.35 21.04
C LYS A 651 -3.31 -10.73 19.64
N LEU A 652 -2.69 -11.38 18.65
CA LEU A 652 -2.80 -11.03 17.24
C LEU A 652 -4.28 -10.92 16.83
N SER A 653 -4.67 -9.77 16.27
CA SER A 653 -5.99 -9.57 15.69
C SER A 653 -6.14 -10.32 14.37
N ILE A 654 -5.08 -10.34 13.56
CA ILE A 654 -4.98 -11.11 12.32
C ILE A 654 -3.92 -12.21 12.53
N PRO A 655 -4.25 -13.49 12.30
CA PRO A 655 -3.29 -14.58 12.48
C PRO A 655 -2.23 -14.58 11.39
N ILE A 656 -1.12 -15.27 11.67
CA ILE A 656 -0.13 -15.65 10.67
C ILE A 656 -0.52 -17.04 10.14
N GLU A 657 -0.85 -17.11 8.86
CA GLU A 657 -1.42 -18.29 8.22
C GLU A 657 -0.69 -18.62 6.92
N ILE A 658 -0.29 -19.87 6.75
CA ILE A 658 0.38 -20.37 5.56
C ILE A 658 -0.49 -21.47 4.96
N PHE A 659 -1.12 -21.15 3.84
CA PHE A 659 -1.93 -22.08 3.09
C PHE A 659 -1.03 -22.93 2.20
N THR A 660 -1.37 -24.20 2.06
CA THR A 660 -0.67 -25.11 1.17
C THR A 660 -1.60 -26.24 0.74
N ARG A 661 -1.13 -27.03 -0.22
CA ARG A 661 -1.77 -28.28 -0.60
C ARG A 661 -0.73 -29.38 -0.77
N PHE A 662 -1.14 -30.61 -0.51
CA PHE A 662 -0.30 -31.79 -0.65
C PHE A 662 -0.80 -32.61 -1.84
N GLU A 663 -0.11 -32.52 -2.97
CA GLU A 663 -0.44 -33.33 -4.14
C GLU A 663 -0.21 -34.82 -3.90
N ALA A 664 -0.99 -35.68 -4.57
CA ALA A 664 -0.71 -37.12 -4.59
C ALA A 664 0.74 -37.39 -5.04
N THR A 665 1.42 -38.26 -4.31
CA THR A 665 2.84 -38.56 -4.55
C THR A 665 3.06 -39.85 -5.34
N ASN A 666 1.99 -40.59 -5.66
CA ASN A 666 2.04 -41.86 -6.40
C ASN A 666 3.03 -42.87 -5.80
N GLY A 667 3.11 -42.91 -4.46
CA GLY A 667 4.03 -43.77 -3.71
C GLY A 667 5.42 -43.18 -3.48
N GLY A 668 5.81 -42.11 -4.19
CA GLY A 668 7.05 -41.37 -3.98
C GLY A 668 7.01 -40.42 -2.77
N GLU A 669 8.08 -39.63 -2.61
CA GLU A 669 8.11 -38.46 -1.73
C GLU A 669 8.06 -37.18 -2.57
N LYS A 670 7.38 -36.15 -2.06
CA LYS A 670 7.42 -34.78 -2.57
C LYS A 670 7.86 -33.84 -1.44
N GLU A 671 8.39 -32.68 -1.82
CA GLU A 671 8.82 -31.65 -0.88
C GLU A 671 8.15 -30.31 -1.25
N ILE A 672 7.68 -29.61 -0.23
CA ILE A 672 7.16 -28.24 -0.32
C ILE A 672 8.17 -27.34 0.37
N GLU A 673 8.59 -26.27 -0.30
CA GLU A 673 9.43 -25.21 0.27
C GLU A 673 8.64 -23.91 0.32
N ILE A 674 8.56 -23.30 1.50
CA ILE A 674 7.88 -22.02 1.72
C ILE A 674 8.89 -21.03 2.29
N VAL A 675 9.10 -19.94 1.56
CA VAL A 675 9.98 -18.83 1.97
C VAL A 675 9.26 -17.98 3.01
N LEU A 676 9.93 -17.71 4.12
CA LEU A 676 9.45 -16.81 5.17
C LEU A 676 10.25 -15.50 5.14
N PRO A 677 9.58 -14.33 5.13
CA PRO A 677 10.25 -13.04 5.08
C PRO A 677 10.98 -12.73 6.39
N ALA A 678 11.89 -11.75 6.36
CA ALA A 678 12.54 -11.26 7.58
C ALA A 678 11.62 -10.27 8.29
N THR A 679 11.02 -10.68 9.41
CA THR A 679 10.09 -9.83 10.15
C THR A 679 9.97 -10.23 11.63
N PRO A 680 9.89 -9.25 12.54
CA PRO A 680 9.59 -9.48 13.95
C PRO A 680 8.26 -10.21 14.20
N ALA A 681 7.31 -10.17 13.26
CA ALA A 681 6.04 -10.90 13.36
C ALA A 681 6.24 -12.42 13.52
N LEU A 682 7.37 -12.95 13.05
CA LEU A 682 7.73 -14.37 13.16
C LEU A 682 8.53 -14.71 14.43
N HIS A 683 8.61 -13.80 15.41
CA HIS A 683 9.35 -14.01 16.66
C HIS A 683 8.47 -14.49 17.82
N GLY A 684 9.01 -15.40 18.63
CA GLY A 684 8.38 -15.93 19.85
C GLY A 684 7.26 -16.94 19.56
N ILE A 685 7.37 -17.66 18.45
CA ILE A 685 6.44 -18.72 18.06
C ILE A 685 6.65 -19.93 18.98
N LYS A 686 5.58 -20.39 19.61
CA LYS A 686 5.58 -21.53 20.56
C LYS A 686 4.88 -22.75 20.00
N GLU A 687 3.82 -22.53 19.22
CA GLU A 687 2.99 -23.60 18.69
C GLU A 687 2.82 -23.45 17.17
N PHE A 688 2.89 -24.58 16.48
CA PHE A 688 2.57 -24.76 15.07
C PHE A 688 1.37 -25.70 15.00
N SER A 689 0.39 -25.39 14.17
CA SER A 689 -0.74 -26.28 13.90
C SER A 689 -0.88 -26.46 12.40
N LEU A 690 -0.55 -27.67 11.93
CA LEU A 690 -0.86 -28.12 10.58
C LEU A 690 -2.28 -28.69 10.58
N VAL A 691 -3.20 -27.96 9.97
CA VAL A 691 -4.63 -28.24 9.93
C VAL A 691 -4.99 -28.79 8.56
N PHE A 692 -5.84 -29.82 8.53
CA PHE A 692 -6.37 -30.44 7.34
C PHE A 692 -7.89 -30.29 7.30
N GLY A 693 -8.40 -30.02 6.10
CA GLY A 693 -9.83 -30.00 5.81
C GLY A 693 -10.46 -28.63 5.96
N ASN A 694 -11.59 -28.46 5.28
CA ASN A 694 -12.43 -27.28 5.33
C ASN A 694 -13.77 -27.63 5.99
N SER A 695 -14.43 -26.67 6.65
CA SER A 695 -15.74 -26.92 7.27
C SER A 695 -16.78 -27.28 6.19
N GLY A 696 -17.12 -28.56 6.03
CA GLY A 696 -18.33 -28.98 5.31
C GLY A 696 -18.26 -30.24 4.42
N LYS A 697 -17.09 -30.69 3.96
CA LYS A 697 -16.99 -31.90 3.10
C LYS A 697 -16.11 -32.99 3.71
N GLN A 698 -16.66 -34.20 3.82
CA GLN A 698 -15.89 -35.35 4.30
C GLN A 698 -14.83 -35.76 3.28
N THR A 699 -13.55 -35.60 3.63
CA THR A 699 -12.42 -36.06 2.79
C THR A 699 -11.47 -36.89 3.65
N PRO A 700 -11.19 -38.16 3.34
CA PRO A 700 -10.17 -38.92 4.08
C PRO A 700 -8.79 -38.30 3.87
N VAL A 701 -8.03 -38.13 4.95
CA VAL A 701 -6.63 -37.71 4.92
C VAL A 701 -5.79 -38.92 5.32
N ASP A 702 -4.80 -39.29 4.50
CA ASP A 702 -3.72 -40.22 4.84
C ASP A 702 -2.42 -39.64 4.29
N ILE A 703 -1.62 -39.08 5.19
CA ILE A 703 -0.37 -38.40 4.86
C ILE A 703 0.74 -38.89 5.78
N SER A 704 1.88 -39.22 5.19
CA SER A 704 3.14 -39.42 5.92
C SER A 704 4.00 -38.19 5.70
N ILE A 705 4.46 -37.57 6.78
CA ILE A 705 5.38 -36.43 6.76
C ILE A 705 6.72 -36.93 7.30
N SER A 706 7.74 -36.98 6.44
CA SER A 706 9.08 -37.49 6.75
C SER A 706 10.09 -36.38 7.06
N ARG A 707 9.71 -35.12 6.84
CA ARG A 707 10.47 -33.93 7.27
C ARG A 707 9.53 -32.77 7.48
N PHE A 708 9.74 -32.04 8.57
CA PHE A 708 9.11 -30.74 8.78
C PHE A 708 10.09 -29.87 9.55
N ASP A 709 10.84 -29.03 8.83
CA ASP A 709 11.93 -28.25 9.40
C ASP A 709 11.96 -26.81 8.85
N PHE A 710 12.66 -25.94 9.57
CA PHE A 710 12.95 -24.58 9.16
C PHE A 710 14.46 -24.40 9.05
N HIS A 711 14.89 -23.92 7.88
CA HIS A 711 16.28 -23.63 7.55
C HIS A 711 16.45 -22.11 7.42
N PRO A 712 17.14 -21.44 8.37
CA PRO A 712 17.37 -20.01 8.26
C PRO A 712 18.31 -19.70 7.09
N PHE A 713 18.10 -18.54 6.47
CA PHE A 713 19.10 -17.98 5.58
C PHE A 713 20.25 -17.38 6.38
N ALA A 714 21.39 -17.20 5.73
CA ALA A 714 22.48 -16.42 6.32
C ALA A 714 22.01 -15.00 6.64
N SER A 715 22.54 -14.41 7.72
CA SER A 715 22.34 -12.98 7.96
C SER A 715 22.89 -12.20 6.78
N ALA A 716 22.02 -11.39 6.20
CA ALA A 716 22.20 -10.78 4.90
C ALA A 716 22.94 -9.44 4.99
N LEU A 717 22.77 -8.76 6.13
CA LEU A 717 23.41 -7.51 6.47
C LEU A 717 24.53 -7.87 7.44
N SER A 718 25.73 -8.14 6.92
CA SER A 718 26.88 -8.39 7.79
C SER A 718 27.10 -7.13 8.63
N PRO A 719 27.26 -7.23 9.96
CA PRO A 719 27.60 -6.07 10.77
C PRO A 719 28.88 -5.49 10.18
N SER A 720 28.79 -4.25 9.69
CA SER A 720 29.95 -3.51 9.17
C SER A 720 31.11 -3.74 10.13
N ASP A 721 32.23 -4.28 9.62
CA ASP A 721 33.43 -4.58 10.38
C ASP A 721 33.71 -3.43 11.36
N LYS A 722 33.42 -3.68 12.65
CA LYS A 722 33.75 -2.75 13.72
C LYS A 722 35.26 -2.58 13.72
N GLY A 723 35.71 -1.44 13.19
CA GLY A 723 37.01 -0.85 13.49
C GLY A 723 38.18 -1.81 13.61
N ARG A 724 38.66 -2.37 12.49
CA ARG A 724 40.10 -2.60 12.36
C ARG A 724 40.75 -1.25 12.04
N THR A 725 41.01 -0.47 13.08
CA THR A 725 42.10 0.49 13.06
C THR A 725 43.40 -0.29 12.96
N SER A 726 43.84 -0.59 11.73
CA SER A 726 45.23 -0.94 11.51
C SER A 726 46.05 0.33 11.73
N LYS A 727 46.67 0.44 12.91
CA LYS A 727 47.93 1.15 13.03
C LYS A 727 48.91 0.53 12.04
N GLN A 728 49.33 1.30 11.05
CA GLN A 728 50.72 1.37 10.60
C GLN A 728 50.97 2.78 10.09
#